data_AF-A0A6G6WRN8-F1
#
_entry.id   AF-A0A6G6WRN8-F1
#
_cell.length_a   1.000
_cell.length_b   1.000
_cell.length_c   1.000
_cell.angle_alpha   90.00
_cell.angle_beta   90.00
_cell.angle_gamma   90.00
#
_symmetry.space_group_name_H-M   'P 1'
#
loop_
_entity.id
_entity.type
_entity.pdbx_description
1 polymer ?
#
loop_
_entity_poly.entity_id
_entity_poly.type
_entity_poly.pdbx_seq_one_letter_code
_entity_poly.pdbx_strand_id
1 'polypeptide(L)'
;MVSNPTTLADPIFSARLQTEIKKLNLFELLCSAATTKLVDLTAMAAHQRPAVVTVFAILSHLLCRYGNIDVADPRSWASAWERLIGHDALRLTASHDEVAFLQPPTIEPTSQQSIEAADLLLAKVEHEVKQTWRTTAERGLFAIMGSMLRPNVKDHRSSSRIGLTAVLTSNNGALGDEIAHLAAAFDALFVGPAADHATKDHLVWLRMYSPKTAPLSLADLPLPFLDVGRAQRLRAVDRDLFEVWAVPNNTARINADADPWLDDPHTPKVVTSKDAKRYKLARKPFDYRFEHAVLFGARSDKEDVVRPRILDLGQYRVVRLCALGSEQGKTKGYREATYVAARGSSLLSFDEPSEADRPARLSRRALETIETGLKILNRSLIELFKEADEPSDVDWNRIDTVRQTFRSTVAPRSIQFVFDALSRDEDIAMEQRSLDQLVAEVVFECFKLAATALANPLKHARAEDKLMTGIRFQLKGAAMNEQKVQPLLARQTYAILSKMMLHLSPDDRARLRTMSLSDPPLSFWKLMAQVPAAHTENKRCLEVWQIVLRTVGRVYHASRPLGRILRETDFPEHRLSRFLVATGSSLPGLLDELARWLVSHEVDKANLADLATVGLGDALDDHDARDWARRSIALQYVGAPIVSSVPARTSEATVGGED
;
A
#
# COMPACT_ATOMS: atom_id res chain seq x y z
N MET A 1 -18.38 37.94 27.79
CA MET A 1 -17.16 37.30 28.32
C MET A 1 -17.45 35.81 28.44
N VAL A 2 -16.69 34.93 27.79
CA VAL A 2 -16.90 33.47 27.87
C VAL A 2 -16.10 32.93 29.07
N SER A 3 -16.78 32.18 29.94
CA SER A 3 -16.22 31.49 31.12
C SER A 3 -15.40 30.27 30.72
N ASN A 4 -14.45 29.85 31.57
CA ASN A 4 -13.68 28.62 31.36
C ASN A 4 -14.64 27.42 31.22
N PRO A 5 -14.35 26.46 30.34
CA PRO A 5 -15.07 25.20 30.39
C PRO A 5 -14.75 24.53 31.73
N THR A 6 -15.78 24.18 32.47
CA THR A 6 -15.71 23.49 33.77
C THR A 6 -16.30 22.09 33.69
N THR A 7 -17.17 21.86 32.71
CA THR A 7 -17.85 20.59 32.49
C THR A 7 -17.88 20.23 31.01
N LEU A 8 -18.12 18.97 30.69
CA LEU A 8 -18.36 18.51 29.32
C LEU A 8 -19.68 18.99 28.71
N ALA A 9 -20.54 19.67 29.48
CA ALA A 9 -21.68 20.39 28.94
C ALA A 9 -21.28 21.74 28.32
N ASP A 10 -20.05 22.20 28.56
CA ASP A 10 -19.50 23.39 27.91
C ASP A 10 -18.98 23.09 26.49
N PRO A 11 -18.97 24.05 25.55
CA PRO A 11 -18.43 23.86 24.21
C PRO A 11 -16.90 23.66 24.20
N ILE A 12 -16.46 22.42 24.07
CA ILE A 12 -15.04 22.03 24.19
C ILE A 12 -14.49 21.48 22.89
N PHE A 13 -15.25 20.60 22.23
CA PHE A 13 -14.76 19.82 21.10
C PHE A 13 -14.87 20.61 19.80
N SER A 14 -13.73 20.96 19.23
CA SER A 14 -13.62 21.59 17.92
C SER A 14 -13.97 20.55 16.84
N ALA A 15 -15.18 20.62 16.32
CA ALA A 15 -15.75 19.63 15.41
C ALA A 15 -15.91 20.21 14.01
N ARG A 16 -15.54 19.42 13.01
CA ARG A 16 -15.97 19.63 11.62
C ARG A 16 -17.29 18.88 11.41
N LEU A 17 -18.33 19.63 11.12
CA LEU A 17 -19.61 19.11 10.64
C LEU A 17 -19.66 19.17 9.11
N GLN A 18 -20.69 18.58 8.53
CA GLN A 18 -20.90 18.61 7.07
C GLN A 18 -20.99 20.03 6.50
N THR A 19 -21.49 21.00 7.28
CA THR A 19 -21.77 22.37 6.83
C THR A 19 -20.84 23.44 7.41
N GLU A 20 -20.20 23.16 8.55
CA GLU A 20 -19.46 24.17 9.31
C GLU A 20 -18.40 23.54 10.21
N ILE A 21 -17.51 24.38 10.76
CA ILE A 21 -16.62 24.01 11.86
C ILE A 21 -17.09 24.80 13.09
N LYS A 22 -17.39 24.11 14.20
CA LYS A 22 -17.78 24.76 15.46
C LYS A 22 -17.35 23.96 16.68
N LYS A 23 -17.35 24.61 17.84
CA LYS A 23 -17.18 23.92 19.11
C LYS A 23 -18.50 23.30 19.56
N LEU A 24 -18.45 22.02 19.94
CA LEU A 24 -19.57 21.25 20.48
C LEU A 24 -19.30 20.93 21.95
N ASN A 25 -20.35 20.85 22.75
CA ASN A 25 -20.31 20.11 24.02
C ASN A 25 -20.42 18.59 23.78
N LEU A 26 -20.29 17.79 24.83
CA LEU A 26 -20.38 16.32 24.72
C LEU A 26 -21.70 15.86 24.11
N PHE A 27 -22.82 16.43 24.52
CA PHE A 27 -24.15 15.97 24.09
C PHE A 27 -24.45 16.35 22.65
N GLU A 28 -24.02 17.54 22.21
CA GLU A 28 -24.06 17.95 20.81
C GLU A 28 -23.15 17.07 19.95
N LEU A 29 -22.00 16.65 20.47
CA LEU A 29 -21.09 15.72 19.79
C LEU A 29 -21.74 14.34 19.62
N LEU A 30 -22.29 13.75 20.68
CA LEU A 30 -22.97 12.44 20.63
C LEU A 30 -24.18 12.48 19.68
N CYS A 31 -24.99 13.54 19.75
CA CYS A 31 -26.10 13.74 18.81
C CYS A 31 -25.61 13.90 17.35
N SER A 32 -24.55 14.67 17.13
CA SER A 32 -23.97 14.84 15.79
C SER A 32 -23.36 13.55 15.24
N ALA A 33 -22.79 12.71 16.11
CA ALA A 33 -22.30 11.37 15.74
C ALA A 33 -23.47 10.44 15.39
N ALA A 34 -24.48 10.33 16.26
CA ALA A 34 -25.65 9.48 16.05
C ALA A 34 -26.47 9.87 14.81
N THR A 35 -26.49 11.16 14.47
CA THR A 35 -27.15 11.68 13.25
C THR A 35 -26.22 11.76 12.04
N THR A 36 -24.99 11.22 12.13
CA THR A 36 -23.98 11.17 11.05
C THR A 36 -23.55 12.53 10.47
N LYS A 37 -23.78 13.61 11.21
CA LYS A 37 -23.40 15.00 10.84
C LYS A 37 -21.95 15.33 11.18
N LEU A 38 -21.35 14.60 12.12
CA LEU A 38 -19.97 14.79 12.56
C LEU A 38 -18.99 14.17 11.55
N VAL A 39 -18.20 15.02 10.89
CA VAL A 39 -17.18 14.60 9.93
C VAL A 39 -15.88 14.25 10.65
N ASP A 40 -15.38 15.13 11.52
CA ASP A 40 -14.10 14.94 12.21
C ASP A 40 -13.96 15.81 13.46
N LEU A 41 -12.98 15.50 14.32
CA LEU A 41 -12.58 16.31 15.48
C LEU A 41 -11.21 16.92 15.23
N THR A 42 -11.15 18.22 15.00
CA THR A 42 -9.99 18.87 14.37
C THR A 42 -8.76 18.96 15.27
N ALA A 43 -8.92 18.85 16.58
CA ALA A 43 -7.80 18.87 17.53
C ALA A 43 -7.29 17.47 17.92
N MET A 44 -7.92 16.40 17.42
CA MET A 44 -7.56 15.02 17.70
C MET A 44 -6.35 14.59 16.86
N ALA A 45 -5.35 13.98 17.51
CA ALA A 45 -4.24 13.36 16.79
C ALA A 45 -4.67 12.00 16.19
N ALA A 46 -4.08 11.62 15.06
CA ALA A 46 -4.49 10.42 14.32
C ALA A 46 -4.48 9.13 15.18
N HIS A 47 -3.47 8.96 16.04
CA HIS A 47 -3.36 7.78 16.92
C HIS A 47 -4.40 7.73 18.03
N GLN A 48 -5.07 8.85 18.35
CA GLN A 48 -6.11 8.92 19.37
C GLN A 48 -7.46 8.45 18.83
N ARG A 49 -7.66 8.49 17.50
CA ARG A 49 -8.92 8.13 16.83
C ARG A 49 -9.53 6.80 17.33
N PRO A 50 -8.82 5.65 17.35
CA PRO A 50 -9.44 4.40 17.78
C PRO A 50 -9.88 4.41 19.25
N ALA A 51 -9.14 5.09 20.14
CA ALA A 51 -9.57 5.27 21.53
C ALA A 51 -10.81 6.17 21.64
N VAL A 52 -10.78 7.33 20.98
CA VAL A 52 -11.85 8.33 21.02
C VAL A 52 -13.15 7.75 20.46
N VAL A 53 -13.08 7.05 19.33
CA VAL A 53 -14.24 6.36 18.74
C VAL A 53 -14.77 5.30 19.70
N THR A 54 -13.89 4.50 20.33
CA THR A 54 -14.32 3.50 21.33
C THR A 54 -15.01 4.14 22.53
N VAL A 55 -14.46 5.22 23.09
CA VAL A 55 -15.07 5.95 24.22
C VAL A 55 -16.47 6.42 23.86
N PHE A 56 -16.60 7.16 22.76
CA PHE A 56 -17.89 7.74 22.39
C PHE A 56 -18.90 6.69 21.95
N ALA A 57 -18.46 5.59 21.32
CA ALA A 57 -19.35 4.49 20.95
C ALA A 57 -19.88 3.75 22.18
N ILE A 58 -19.03 3.45 23.18
CA ILE A 58 -19.47 2.82 24.43
C ILE A 58 -20.43 3.75 25.18
N LEU A 59 -20.11 5.04 25.31
CA LEU A 59 -21.01 6.01 25.95
C LEU A 59 -22.36 6.10 25.21
N SER A 60 -22.35 6.16 23.88
CA SER A 60 -23.57 6.20 23.07
C SER A 60 -24.42 4.96 23.27
N HIS A 61 -23.82 3.78 23.16
CA HIS A 61 -24.45 2.49 23.39
C HIS A 61 -25.10 2.42 24.77
N LEU A 62 -24.35 2.71 25.85
CA LEU A 62 -24.86 2.61 27.21
C LEU A 62 -26.00 3.59 27.47
N LEU A 63 -25.88 4.84 27.01
CA LEU A 63 -26.92 5.84 27.20
C LEU A 63 -28.20 5.46 26.42
N CYS A 64 -28.10 4.99 25.18
CA CYS A 64 -29.26 4.54 24.39
C CYS A 64 -29.89 3.26 24.94
N ARG A 65 -29.06 2.33 25.45
CA ARG A 65 -29.52 1.05 25.98
C ARG A 65 -30.30 1.21 27.28
N TYR A 66 -29.78 2.01 28.20
CA TYR A 66 -30.35 2.19 29.54
C TYR A 66 -31.24 3.43 29.65
N GLY A 67 -31.19 4.34 28.67
CA GLY A 67 -31.98 5.55 28.61
C GLY A 67 -32.89 5.55 27.39
N ASN A 68 -34.16 5.89 27.60
CA ASN A 68 -35.05 6.24 26.48
C ASN A 68 -34.62 7.60 25.90
N ILE A 69 -33.74 7.58 24.89
CA ILE A 69 -33.12 8.77 24.30
C ILE A 69 -33.67 9.03 22.90
N ASP A 70 -34.08 10.28 22.66
CA ASP A 70 -34.14 10.82 21.30
C ASP A 70 -32.73 11.19 20.84
N VAL A 71 -32.15 10.36 19.98
CA VAL A 71 -30.77 10.50 19.52
C VAL A 71 -30.52 11.80 18.75
N ALA A 72 -31.57 12.43 18.21
CA ALA A 72 -31.49 13.68 17.48
C ALA A 72 -31.56 14.93 18.37
N ASP A 73 -31.84 14.79 19.67
CA ASP A 73 -31.92 15.90 20.62
C ASP A 73 -30.80 15.86 21.68
N PRO A 74 -29.83 16.80 21.64
CA PRO A 74 -28.79 16.93 22.66
C PRO A 74 -29.32 17.00 24.10
N ARG A 75 -30.52 17.54 24.34
CA ARG A 75 -31.10 17.63 25.70
C ARG A 75 -31.55 16.27 26.23
N SER A 76 -31.97 15.38 25.34
CA SER A 76 -32.31 14.00 25.69
C SER A 76 -31.07 13.26 26.17
N TRP A 77 -29.92 13.44 25.51
CA TRP A 77 -28.64 12.89 25.94
C TRP A 77 -28.21 13.42 27.32
N ALA A 78 -28.32 14.73 27.54
CA ALA A 78 -27.98 15.35 28.81
C ALA A 78 -28.87 14.83 29.97
N SER A 79 -30.17 14.71 29.73
CA SER A 79 -31.13 14.20 30.71
C SER A 79 -30.87 12.73 31.05
N ALA A 80 -30.53 11.91 30.05
CA ALA A 80 -30.17 10.51 30.28
C ALA A 80 -28.85 10.39 31.06
N TRP A 81 -27.85 11.23 30.76
CA TRP A 81 -26.61 11.28 31.52
C TRP A 81 -26.87 11.60 32.99
N GLU A 82 -27.63 12.65 33.27
CA GLU A 82 -27.93 13.08 34.64
C GLU A 82 -28.63 11.96 35.43
N ARG A 83 -29.62 11.31 34.81
CA ARG A 83 -30.37 10.22 35.44
C ARG A 83 -29.52 8.96 35.68
N LEU A 84 -28.70 8.56 34.71
CA LEU A 84 -28.03 7.25 34.71
C LEU A 84 -26.63 7.29 35.34
N ILE A 85 -25.91 8.40 35.17
CA ILE A 85 -24.50 8.54 35.55
C ILE A 85 -24.35 9.61 36.64
N GLY A 86 -25.00 10.76 36.48
CA GLY A 86 -24.98 11.88 37.42
C GLY A 86 -24.01 13.01 37.03
N HIS A 87 -24.29 14.20 37.57
CA HIS A 87 -23.61 15.44 37.20
C HIS A 87 -22.08 15.43 37.43
N ASP A 88 -21.61 14.86 38.54
CA ASP A 88 -20.20 14.91 38.95
C ASP A 88 -19.25 14.32 37.91
N ALA A 89 -19.74 13.34 37.15
CA ALA A 89 -19.03 12.66 36.07
C ALA A 89 -18.80 13.53 34.82
N LEU A 90 -19.47 14.70 34.69
CA LEU A 90 -19.25 15.65 33.59
C LEU A 90 -18.11 16.63 33.85
N ARG A 91 -17.65 16.76 35.10
CA ARG A 91 -16.64 17.75 35.47
C ARG A 91 -15.32 17.48 34.76
N LEU A 92 -14.68 18.53 34.27
CA LEU A 92 -13.34 18.44 33.67
C LEU A 92 -12.26 18.30 34.73
N THR A 93 -12.46 18.98 35.86
CA THR A 93 -11.56 19.01 37.00
C THR A 93 -12.36 18.79 38.27
N ALA A 94 -11.85 17.99 39.19
CA ALA A 94 -12.41 17.80 40.52
C ALA A 94 -11.27 17.57 41.52
N SER A 95 -11.58 17.59 42.82
CA SER A 95 -10.65 17.15 43.86
C SER A 95 -10.19 15.71 43.59
N HIS A 96 -8.97 15.38 44.03
CA HIS A 96 -8.34 14.09 43.68
C HIS A 96 -9.05 12.87 44.27
N ASP A 97 -9.91 13.05 45.26
CA ASP A 97 -10.77 12.05 45.89
C ASP A 97 -12.18 11.98 45.29
N GLU A 98 -12.48 12.82 44.30
CA GLU A 98 -13.77 12.87 43.63
C GLU A 98 -13.70 12.47 42.15
N VAL A 99 -14.82 12.05 41.59
CA VAL A 99 -14.89 11.66 40.18
C VAL A 99 -14.90 12.89 39.25
N ALA A 100 -14.18 12.81 38.13
CA ALA A 100 -14.24 13.75 37.01
C ALA A 100 -14.13 12.95 35.70
N PHE A 101 -14.59 13.47 34.57
CA PHE A 101 -14.73 12.66 33.35
C PHE A 101 -13.46 11.91 32.96
N LEU A 102 -13.54 10.56 32.88
CA LEU A 102 -12.41 9.64 32.65
C LEU A 102 -11.22 9.85 33.61
N GLN A 103 -11.50 10.30 34.83
CA GLN A 103 -10.53 10.59 35.87
C GLN A 103 -11.08 10.04 37.20
N PRO A 104 -10.69 8.82 37.59
CA PRO A 104 -11.23 8.18 38.78
C PRO A 104 -10.85 8.92 40.06
N PRO A 105 -11.65 8.76 41.14
CA PRO A 105 -11.19 9.07 42.50
C PRO A 105 -9.89 8.33 42.81
N THR A 106 -8.87 9.02 43.28
CA THR A 106 -7.51 8.51 43.47
C THR A 106 -6.91 9.02 44.79
N ILE A 107 -5.68 8.63 45.09
CA ILE A 107 -4.84 9.40 46.00
C ILE A 107 -4.34 10.68 45.30
N GLU A 108 -3.73 11.59 46.07
CA GLU A 108 -3.19 12.84 45.53
C GLU A 108 -2.17 12.57 44.41
N PRO A 109 -2.32 13.21 43.22
CA PRO A 109 -1.36 13.07 42.15
C PRO A 109 -0.08 13.86 42.46
N THR A 110 1.08 13.22 42.32
CA THR A 110 2.37 13.80 42.75
C THR A 110 3.29 14.19 41.60
N SER A 111 2.95 13.83 40.35
CA SER A 111 3.83 14.01 39.20
C SER A 111 3.11 14.68 38.05
N GLN A 112 3.51 15.91 37.71
CA GLN A 112 3.11 16.55 36.46
C GLN A 112 3.65 15.72 35.28
N GLN A 113 2.86 15.60 34.21
CA GLN A 113 3.25 14.93 32.97
C GLN A 113 3.17 15.93 31.82
N SER A 114 4.06 15.77 30.84
CA SER A 114 3.82 16.37 29.54
C SER A 114 2.61 15.70 28.87
N ILE A 115 1.95 16.40 27.95
CA ILE A 115 0.82 15.87 27.19
C ILE A 115 1.22 14.62 26.43
N GLU A 116 2.41 14.62 25.84
CA GLU A 116 2.91 13.49 25.06
C GLU A 116 3.13 12.25 25.93
N ALA A 117 3.57 12.42 27.19
CA ALA A 117 3.72 11.33 28.17
C ALA A 117 2.38 10.87 28.76
N ALA A 118 1.39 11.77 28.82
CA ALA A 118 0.04 11.43 29.24
C ALA A 118 -0.70 10.61 28.17
N ASP A 119 -0.56 11.01 26.90
CA ASP A 119 -1.20 10.45 25.72
C ASP A 119 -0.61 9.10 25.29
N LEU A 120 0.71 9.02 25.12
CA LEU A 120 1.42 7.82 24.71
C LEU A 120 2.67 7.56 25.56
N LEU A 121 3.26 6.37 25.43
CA LEU A 121 4.53 6.06 26.09
C LEU A 121 5.72 6.30 25.15
N LEU A 122 6.53 7.29 25.49
CA LEU A 122 7.70 7.76 24.73
C LEU A 122 9.03 7.64 25.50
N ALA A 123 9.11 6.78 26.53
CA ALA A 123 10.16 6.74 27.57
C ALA A 123 11.65 6.61 27.11
N LYS A 124 11.96 6.55 25.80
CA LYS A 124 13.34 6.66 25.27
C LYS A 124 13.53 7.68 24.15
N VAL A 125 12.48 8.35 23.70
CA VAL A 125 12.50 9.43 22.68
C VAL A 125 11.89 10.71 23.22
N GLU A 126 11.57 10.78 24.52
CA GLU A 126 11.07 12.00 25.17
C GLU A 126 11.98 13.21 24.98
N HIS A 127 13.29 13.00 24.84
CA HIS A 127 14.26 14.06 24.54
C HIS A 127 14.24 14.48 23.05
N GLU A 128 13.65 13.67 22.16
CA GLU A 128 13.51 13.95 20.73
C GLU A 128 12.19 14.69 20.43
N VAL A 129 11.28 14.77 21.40
CA VAL A 129 9.98 15.44 21.24
C VAL A 129 9.92 16.70 22.11
N LYS A 130 9.45 17.81 21.52
CA LYS A 130 9.17 19.02 22.29
C LYS A 130 8.01 18.76 23.24
N GLN A 131 8.31 18.77 24.53
CA GLN A 131 7.32 18.47 25.58
C GLN A 131 6.38 19.65 25.80
N THR A 132 5.09 19.35 25.80
CA THR A 132 4.03 20.32 26.11
C THR A 132 3.55 20.10 27.54
N TRP A 133 3.70 21.09 28.42
CA TRP A 133 3.34 20.98 29.85
C TRP A 133 1.98 21.59 30.19
N ARG A 134 1.45 22.43 29.31
CA ARG A 134 0.13 23.09 29.43
C ARG A 134 -0.67 22.91 28.14
N THR A 135 -1.95 22.64 28.26
CA THR A 135 -2.81 22.26 27.13
C THR A 135 -4.21 22.85 27.25
N THR A 136 -4.98 22.80 26.16
CA THR A 136 -6.42 23.08 26.21
C THR A 136 -7.17 21.89 26.81
N ALA A 137 -8.37 22.13 27.36
CA ALA A 137 -9.24 21.06 27.87
C ALA A 137 -9.42 19.93 26.82
N GLU A 138 -9.70 20.31 25.58
CA GLU A 138 -9.90 19.39 24.45
C GLU A 138 -8.71 18.44 24.24
N ARG A 139 -7.49 18.99 24.13
CA ARG A 139 -6.27 18.18 23.93
C ARG A 139 -5.94 17.33 25.16
N GLY A 140 -6.21 17.84 26.37
CA GLY A 140 -6.04 17.08 27.61
C GLY A 140 -6.98 15.86 27.68
N LEU A 141 -8.24 16.04 27.29
CA LEU A 141 -9.23 14.95 27.21
C LEU A 141 -8.83 13.90 26.18
N PHE A 142 -8.40 14.32 24.98
CA PHE A 142 -7.95 13.36 23.98
C PHE A 142 -6.69 12.60 24.42
N ALA A 143 -5.78 13.23 25.16
CA ALA A 143 -4.63 12.54 25.76
C ALA A 143 -5.06 11.48 26.79
N ILE A 144 -6.03 11.80 27.66
CA ILE A 144 -6.58 10.84 28.62
C ILE A 144 -7.24 9.66 27.90
N MET A 145 -8.05 9.92 26.85
CA MET A 145 -8.65 8.86 26.03
C MET A 145 -7.58 8.03 25.31
N GLY A 146 -6.61 8.67 24.66
CA GLY A 146 -5.50 8.03 23.94
C GLY A 146 -4.64 7.13 24.82
N SER A 147 -4.49 7.49 26.10
CA SER A 147 -3.75 6.70 27.10
C SER A 147 -4.26 5.26 27.26
N MET A 148 -5.51 4.99 26.88
CA MET A 148 -6.09 3.63 26.88
C MET A 148 -5.34 2.66 25.96
N LEU A 149 -4.63 3.15 24.94
CA LEU A 149 -3.95 2.31 23.94
C LEU A 149 -2.48 2.06 24.30
N ARG A 150 -2.00 2.67 25.38
CA ARG A 150 -0.59 2.72 25.74
C ARG A 150 0.01 1.33 25.98
N PRO A 151 1.22 1.03 25.45
CA PRO A 151 1.92 -0.21 25.72
C PRO A 151 2.42 -0.33 27.18
N ASN A 152 2.60 -1.57 27.65
CA ASN A 152 2.95 -1.89 29.03
C ASN A 152 4.47 -1.77 29.24
N VAL A 153 4.90 -1.15 30.34
CA VAL A 153 6.29 -1.17 30.83
C VAL A 153 6.29 -1.69 32.27
N LYS A 154 7.33 -2.42 32.66
CA LYS A 154 7.56 -2.82 34.05
C LYS A 154 7.42 -1.58 34.95
N ASP A 155 6.51 -1.65 35.92
CA ASP A 155 6.12 -0.56 36.84
C ASP A 155 5.10 0.48 36.32
N HIS A 156 4.59 0.33 35.09
CA HIS A 156 3.47 1.11 34.56
C HIS A 156 2.46 0.19 33.84
N ARG A 157 1.62 -0.49 34.62
CA ARG A 157 0.62 -1.42 34.08
C ARG A 157 -0.42 -0.66 33.25
N SER A 158 -0.76 -1.23 32.11
CA SER A 158 -1.57 -0.61 31.06
C SER A 158 -3.07 -0.83 31.23
N SER A 159 -3.86 -0.05 30.48
CA SER A 159 -5.29 -0.29 30.23
C SER A 159 -5.59 -1.73 29.81
N SER A 160 -6.84 -2.18 30.05
CA SER A 160 -7.38 -3.39 29.42
C SER A 160 -7.33 -3.33 27.88
N ARG A 161 -7.30 -2.13 27.29
CA ARG A 161 -7.24 -1.88 25.84
C ARG A 161 -5.85 -1.55 25.27
N ILE A 162 -4.77 -1.93 25.96
CA ILE A 162 -3.38 -1.77 25.50
C ILE A 162 -3.16 -2.20 24.03
N GLY A 163 -2.45 -1.38 23.26
CA GLY A 163 -1.97 -1.69 21.91
C GLY A 163 -3.10 -1.99 20.93
N LEU A 164 -4.25 -1.36 21.13
CA LEU A 164 -5.47 -1.57 20.35
C LEU A 164 -5.16 -1.52 18.85
N THR A 165 -5.44 -2.63 18.18
CA THR A 165 -5.59 -2.67 16.73
C THR A 165 -7.08 -2.65 16.46
N ALA A 166 -7.54 -1.64 15.74
CA ALA A 166 -8.95 -1.33 15.56
C ALA A 166 -9.30 -1.31 14.08
N VAL A 167 -10.48 -1.85 13.75
CA VAL A 167 -11.11 -1.75 12.44
C VAL A 167 -12.40 -0.97 12.61
N LEU A 168 -12.44 0.23 12.04
CA LEU A 168 -13.58 1.13 12.12
C LEU A 168 -14.32 1.11 10.79
N THR A 169 -15.63 0.90 10.81
CA THR A 169 -16.46 0.89 9.60
C THR A 169 -17.28 2.16 9.51
N SER A 170 -17.55 2.62 8.30
CA SER A 170 -18.47 3.75 8.03
C SER A 170 -18.99 3.67 6.59
N ASN A 171 -20.04 4.40 6.28
CA ASN A 171 -20.60 4.62 4.95
C ASN A 171 -19.88 5.70 4.16
N ASN A 172 -19.20 6.64 4.82
CA ASN A 172 -18.61 7.81 4.18
C ASN A 172 -17.21 8.19 4.69
N GLY A 173 -16.63 7.44 5.63
CA GLY A 173 -15.33 7.77 6.24
C GLY A 173 -15.38 8.83 7.34
N ALA A 174 -16.57 9.32 7.72
CA ALA A 174 -16.75 10.31 8.75
C ALA A 174 -16.62 9.70 10.16
N LEU A 175 -16.04 10.46 11.09
CA LEU A 175 -15.86 10.04 12.48
C LEU A 175 -17.20 9.72 13.18
N GLY A 176 -18.24 10.53 12.94
CA GLY A 176 -19.56 10.30 13.54
C GLY A 176 -20.16 8.97 13.14
N ASP A 177 -19.95 8.57 11.88
CA ASP A 177 -20.44 7.32 11.32
C ASP A 177 -19.65 6.12 11.87
N GLU A 178 -18.33 6.27 12.06
CA GLU A 178 -17.50 5.27 12.76
C GLU A 178 -17.97 5.04 14.21
N ILE A 179 -18.34 6.11 14.93
CA ILE A 179 -18.90 6.03 16.29
C ILE A 179 -20.26 5.32 16.28
N ALA A 180 -21.16 5.71 15.37
CA ALA A 180 -22.49 5.15 15.26
C ALA A 180 -22.47 3.67 14.90
N HIS A 181 -21.62 3.27 13.93
CA HIS A 181 -21.44 1.87 13.54
C HIS A 181 -20.91 1.03 14.70
N LEU A 182 -19.92 1.52 15.45
CA LEU A 182 -19.39 0.79 16.60
C LEU A 182 -20.41 0.69 17.74
N ALA A 183 -21.19 1.74 18.01
CA ALA A 183 -22.28 1.69 18.98
C ALA A 183 -23.35 0.66 18.61
N ALA A 184 -23.77 0.64 17.34
CA ALA A 184 -24.71 -0.35 16.82
C ALA A 184 -24.15 -1.78 16.87
N ALA A 185 -22.84 -1.97 16.65
CA ALA A 185 -22.19 -3.27 16.81
C ALA A 185 -22.21 -3.75 18.27
N PHE A 186 -22.02 -2.84 19.25
CA PHE A 186 -22.22 -3.19 20.65
C PHE A 186 -23.68 -3.57 20.93
N ASP A 187 -24.65 -2.81 20.42
CA ASP A 187 -26.08 -3.15 20.56
C ASP A 187 -26.40 -4.54 20.02
N ALA A 188 -25.90 -4.88 18.83
CA ALA A 188 -26.18 -6.15 18.16
C ALA A 188 -25.51 -7.37 18.83
N LEU A 189 -24.39 -7.19 19.52
CA LEU A 189 -23.67 -8.28 20.18
C LEU A 189 -24.10 -8.51 21.62
N PHE A 190 -24.48 -7.46 22.33
CA PHE A 190 -24.79 -7.51 23.76
C PHE A 190 -26.31 -7.46 24.00
N VAL A 191 -27.08 -8.29 23.28
CA VAL A 191 -28.58 -8.29 23.21
C VAL A 191 -29.26 -9.02 24.38
N GLY A 192 -28.52 -9.56 25.36
CA GLY A 192 -29.16 -10.17 26.55
C GLY A 192 -30.08 -9.17 27.28
N PRO A 193 -31.06 -9.62 28.10
CA PRO A 193 -31.72 -8.70 29.04
C PRO A 193 -30.62 -7.91 29.73
N ALA A 194 -30.83 -6.60 29.98
CA ALA A 194 -29.94 -5.88 30.88
C ALA A 194 -29.79 -6.79 32.11
N ALA A 195 -28.64 -7.42 32.27
CA ALA A 195 -28.31 -8.12 33.49
C ALA A 195 -28.50 -7.10 34.62
N ASP A 196 -28.59 -7.52 35.88
CA ASP A 196 -28.85 -6.64 37.04
C ASP A 196 -27.85 -5.46 37.24
N HIS A 197 -26.97 -5.20 36.26
CA HIS A 197 -26.04 -4.10 36.15
C HIS A 197 -26.71 -2.78 35.77
N ALA A 198 -26.35 -1.74 36.52
CA ALA A 198 -26.68 -0.37 36.17
C ALA A 198 -25.67 0.19 35.16
N THR A 199 -26.02 1.28 34.46
CA THR A 199 -25.10 1.99 33.55
C THR A 199 -23.73 2.30 34.19
N LYS A 200 -23.72 2.63 35.49
CA LYS A 200 -22.49 2.94 36.25
C LYS A 200 -21.54 1.75 36.38
N ASP A 201 -22.04 0.51 36.31
CA ASP A 201 -21.21 -0.69 36.43
C ASP A 201 -20.32 -0.92 35.20
N HIS A 202 -20.75 -0.43 34.05
CA HIS A 202 -19.95 -0.41 32.82
C HIS A 202 -18.88 0.69 32.83
N LEU A 203 -19.06 1.75 33.64
CA LEU A 203 -18.16 2.91 33.68
C LEU A 203 -17.15 2.73 34.82
N VAL A 204 -16.17 1.86 34.60
CA VAL A 204 -15.16 1.47 35.59
C VAL A 204 -14.47 2.68 36.20
N TRP A 205 -14.23 3.72 35.41
CA TRP A 205 -13.61 4.98 35.85
C TRP A 205 -14.36 5.73 36.96
N LEU A 206 -15.64 5.44 37.22
CA LEU A 206 -16.39 6.01 38.35
C LEU A 206 -15.95 5.43 39.72
N ARG A 207 -15.27 4.28 39.73
CA ARG A 207 -14.82 3.60 40.96
C ARG A 207 -13.47 4.13 41.42
N MET A 208 -13.18 4.08 42.72
CA MET A 208 -11.87 4.48 43.25
C MET A 208 -10.73 3.69 42.61
N TYR A 209 -9.63 4.36 42.27
CA TYR A 209 -8.40 3.76 41.77
C TYR A 209 -7.22 4.09 42.70
N SER A 210 -6.94 3.18 43.64
CA SER A 210 -5.89 3.35 44.65
C SER A 210 -5.06 2.08 44.81
N PRO A 211 -3.77 2.17 45.22
CA PRO A 211 -2.99 0.99 45.58
C PRO A 211 -3.61 0.13 46.70
N LYS A 212 -4.51 0.71 47.51
CA LYS A 212 -5.20 0.03 48.62
C LYS A 212 -6.46 -0.72 48.18
N THR A 213 -6.99 -0.45 46.98
CA THR A 213 -8.18 -1.14 46.46
C THR A 213 -7.76 -2.40 45.73
N ALA A 214 -8.45 -3.51 45.99
CA ALA A 214 -8.24 -4.75 45.24
C ALA A 214 -8.56 -4.51 43.75
N PRO A 215 -7.75 -5.05 42.82
CA PRO A 215 -8.05 -5.01 41.40
C PRO A 215 -9.40 -5.66 41.09
N LEU A 216 -10.14 -5.11 40.12
CA LEU A 216 -11.40 -5.67 39.64
C LEU A 216 -11.14 -6.91 38.77
N SER A 217 -11.92 -7.97 38.94
CA SER A 217 -11.86 -9.12 38.03
C SER A 217 -12.50 -8.77 36.70
N LEU A 218 -11.87 -9.14 35.58
CA LEU A 218 -12.47 -8.96 34.25
C LEU A 218 -13.79 -9.74 34.10
N ALA A 219 -13.89 -10.91 34.72
CA ALA A 219 -15.09 -11.76 34.66
C ALA A 219 -16.32 -11.13 35.35
N ASP A 220 -16.10 -10.17 36.25
CA ASP A 220 -17.14 -9.50 37.02
C ASP A 220 -17.61 -8.17 36.39
N LEU A 221 -17.03 -7.78 35.25
CA LEU A 221 -17.35 -6.53 34.57
C LEU A 221 -18.36 -6.74 33.43
N PRO A 222 -19.42 -5.94 33.34
CA PRO A 222 -20.37 -6.05 32.26
C PRO A 222 -19.79 -5.50 30.96
N LEU A 223 -19.94 -6.24 29.85
CA LEU A 223 -19.48 -5.83 28.53
C LEU A 223 -20.58 -5.05 27.77
N PRO A 224 -20.21 -3.99 27.02
CA PRO A 224 -18.89 -3.37 27.02
C PRO A 224 -18.67 -2.51 28.29
N PHE A 225 -17.45 -2.47 28.81
CA PHE A 225 -17.06 -1.53 29.87
C PHE A 225 -16.04 -0.52 29.37
N LEU A 226 -16.00 0.63 30.05
CA LEU A 226 -15.08 1.73 29.81
C LEU A 226 -14.19 1.97 31.03
N ASP A 227 -12.88 1.82 30.84
CA ASP A 227 -11.85 2.11 31.84
C ASP A 227 -10.81 3.11 31.29
N VAL A 228 -9.84 3.51 32.11
CA VAL A 228 -8.77 4.44 31.75
C VAL A 228 -7.40 3.76 31.84
N GLY A 229 -6.45 4.20 31.02
CA GLY A 229 -5.13 3.57 30.98
C GLY A 229 -4.25 3.87 32.18
N ARG A 230 -4.32 5.09 32.71
CA ARG A 230 -3.61 5.52 33.92
C ARG A 230 -4.50 6.45 34.73
N ALA A 231 -4.35 6.42 36.05
CA ALA A 231 -4.91 7.44 36.91
C ALA A 231 -4.23 8.80 36.63
N GLN A 232 -4.89 9.64 35.84
CA GLN A 232 -4.46 10.98 35.48
C GLN A 232 -5.53 11.99 35.92
N ARG A 233 -5.09 13.21 36.20
CA ARG A 233 -5.92 14.34 36.62
C ARG A 233 -5.60 15.57 35.77
N LEU A 234 -6.62 16.22 35.24
CA LEU A 234 -6.53 17.56 34.72
C LEU A 234 -6.59 18.56 35.86
N ARG A 235 -5.68 19.52 35.85
CA ARG A 235 -5.68 20.65 36.78
C ARG A 235 -5.74 21.94 35.97
N ALA A 236 -6.75 22.76 36.23
CA ALA A 236 -6.84 24.09 35.66
C ALA A 236 -5.74 24.98 36.28
N VAL A 237 -5.02 25.71 35.43
CA VAL A 237 -3.94 26.63 35.85
C VAL A 237 -4.21 28.06 35.40
N ASP A 238 -4.90 28.23 34.26
CA ASP A 238 -5.35 29.52 33.75
C ASP A 238 -6.66 29.35 32.95
N ARG A 239 -7.18 30.46 32.41
CA ARG A 239 -8.48 30.62 31.74
C ARG A 239 -8.83 29.51 30.72
N ASP A 240 -7.85 28.98 29.99
CA ASP A 240 -8.05 27.90 29.02
C ASP A 240 -6.93 26.86 29.05
N LEU A 241 -6.13 26.86 30.12
CA LEU A 241 -4.93 26.05 30.23
C LEU A 241 -5.01 25.06 31.38
N PHE A 242 -4.70 23.83 31.04
CA PHE A 242 -4.72 22.67 31.92
C PHE A 242 -3.37 22.01 31.93
N GLU A 243 -3.02 21.43 33.07
CA GLU A 243 -1.88 20.53 33.23
C GLU A 243 -2.40 19.11 33.48
N VAL A 244 -1.66 18.11 33.02
CA VAL A 244 -1.96 16.71 33.32
C VAL A 244 -1.05 16.24 34.45
N TRP A 245 -1.65 15.69 35.49
CA TRP A 245 -0.97 15.19 36.67
C TRP A 245 -1.26 13.70 36.83
N ALA A 246 -0.22 12.89 36.99
CA ALA A 246 -0.34 11.46 37.18
C ALA A 246 -0.26 11.07 38.65
N VAL A 247 -1.03 10.06 39.01
CA VAL A 247 -1.00 9.43 40.32
C VAL A 247 0.13 8.39 40.35
N PRO A 248 0.94 8.33 41.42
CA PRO A 248 1.96 7.30 41.60
C PRO A 248 1.27 5.97 41.95
N ASN A 249 0.79 5.27 40.93
CA ASN A 249 0.10 3.99 41.10
C ASN A 249 0.59 2.96 40.06
N ASN A 250 1.16 1.86 40.56
CA ASN A 250 1.65 0.73 39.77
C ASN A 250 0.72 -0.49 39.87
N THR A 251 -0.40 -0.39 40.60
CA THR A 251 -1.37 -1.46 40.75
C THR A 251 -2.25 -1.56 39.51
N ALA A 252 -2.51 -2.79 39.07
CA ALA A 252 -3.47 -3.05 38.00
C ALA A 252 -4.87 -2.68 38.50
N ARG A 253 -5.61 -1.89 37.74
CA ARG A 253 -7.00 -1.61 38.09
C ARG A 253 -7.91 -2.80 37.84
N ILE A 254 -7.67 -3.48 36.72
CA ILE A 254 -8.37 -4.69 36.33
C ILE A 254 -7.34 -5.82 36.35
N ASN A 255 -7.63 -6.86 37.14
CA ASN A 255 -6.90 -8.11 37.13
C ASN A 255 -7.31 -8.89 35.88
N ALA A 256 -6.49 -8.80 34.86
CA ALA A 256 -6.57 -9.61 33.67
C ALA A 256 -5.19 -10.17 33.38
N ASP A 257 -5.13 -11.25 32.60
CA ASP A 257 -3.89 -11.67 31.95
C ASP A 257 -3.26 -10.48 31.21
N ALA A 258 -1.98 -10.55 30.89
CA ALA A 258 -1.26 -9.41 30.30
C ALA A 258 -1.90 -8.85 29.00
N ASP A 259 -2.85 -9.58 28.40
CA ASP A 259 -3.60 -9.17 27.23
C ASP A 259 -4.97 -9.88 27.07
N PRO A 260 -6.01 -9.51 27.83
CA PRO A 260 -7.28 -10.21 27.75
C PRO A 260 -7.98 -9.94 26.41
N TRP A 261 -8.73 -10.93 25.94
CA TRP A 261 -9.78 -10.73 24.95
C TRP A 261 -11.00 -10.08 25.61
N LEU A 262 -11.40 -8.90 25.15
CA LEU A 262 -12.53 -8.12 25.72
C LEU A 262 -13.83 -8.29 24.93
N ASP A 263 -13.80 -9.04 23.82
CA ASP A 263 -14.89 -9.12 22.85
C ASP A 263 -15.33 -7.78 22.25
N ASP A 264 -14.43 -6.79 22.18
CA ASP A 264 -14.66 -5.54 21.48
C ASP A 264 -14.86 -5.84 19.97
N PRO A 265 -16.01 -5.49 19.36
CA PRO A 265 -16.39 -5.92 18.01
C PRO A 265 -15.45 -5.41 16.91
N HIS A 266 -14.75 -4.32 17.17
CA HIS A 266 -13.83 -3.68 16.22
C HIS A 266 -12.38 -4.16 16.34
N THR A 267 -12.11 -5.15 17.20
CA THR A 267 -10.74 -5.65 17.42
C THR A 267 -10.56 -7.05 16.86
N PRO A 268 -9.40 -7.37 16.26
CA PRO A 268 -9.09 -8.71 15.81
C PRO A 268 -8.68 -9.60 17.00
N LYS A 269 -9.04 -10.88 16.94
CA LYS A 269 -8.75 -11.87 17.97
C LYS A 269 -7.69 -12.87 17.48
N VAL A 270 -6.80 -13.28 18.37
CA VAL A 270 -5.91 -14.43 18.18
C VAL A 270 -6.45 -15.58 19.00
N VAL A 271 -6.59 -16.74 18.38
CA VAL A 271 -6.99 -17.98 19.03
C VAL A 271 -5.83 -18.96 18.96
N THR A 272 -5.47 -19.52 20.10
CA THR A 272 -4.51 -20.62 20.22
C THR A 272 -5.21 -21.81 20.87
N SER A 273 -4.55 -22.97 20.91
CA SER A 273 -5.10 -24.16 21.59
C SER A 273 -5.35 -23.99 23.09
N LYS A 274 -4.80 -22.95 23.73
CA LYS A 274 -4.85 -22.74 25.18
C LYS A 274 -5.49 -21.43 25.61
N ASP A 275 -5.59 -20.45 24.72
CA ASP A 275 -5.94 -19.08 25.10
C ASP A 275 -6.41 -18.23 23.90
N ALA A 276 -7.15 -17.17 24.19
CA ALA A 276 -7.59 -16.15 23.24
C ALA A 276 -7.13 -14.75 23.67
N LYS A 277 -6.49 -14.03 22.75
CA LYS A 277 -5.89 -12.71 23.01
C LYS A 277 -6.27 -11.72 21.90
N ARG A 278 -5.99 -10.44 22.11
CA ARG A 278 -6.12 -9.45 21.02
C ARG A 278 -4.96 -9.57 20.04
N TYR A 279 -5.25 -9.48 18.74
CA TYR A 279 -4.20 -9.38 17.74
C TYR A 279 -3.71 -7.93 17.66
N LYS A 280 -2.40 -7.75 17.79
CA LYS A 280 -1.74 -6.44 17.84
C LYS A 280 -0.60 -6.35 16.87
N LEU A 281 -0.34 -5.13 16.40
CA LEU A 281 0.86 -4.81 15.64
C LEU A 281 2.12 -5.10 16.47
N ALA A 282 2.24 -4.53 17.67
CA ALA A 282 3.40 -4.74 18.55
C ALA A 282 4.73 -4.55 17.77
N ARG A 283 5.58 -5.58 17.70
CA ARG A 283 6.85 -5.59 16.95
C ARG A 283 6.70 -5.99 15.47
N LYS A 284 5.51 -6.43 15.06
CA LYS A 284 5.26 -6.89 13.68
C LYS A 284 5.37 -5.70 12.72
N PRO A 285 5.82 -5.91 11.47
CA PRO A 285 5.72 -4.89 10.44
C PRO A 285 4.24 -4.61 10.13
N PHE A 286 3.93 -3.34 9.84
CA PHE A 286 2.64 -2.97 9.25
C PHE A 286 2.78 -3.17 7.74
N ASP A 287 2.58 -4.41 7.30
CA ASP A 287 2.67 -4.82 5.91
C ASP A 287 1.40 -5.57 5.47
N TYR A 288 1.36 -5.95 4.19
CA TYR A 288 0.24 -6.68 3.61
C TYR A 288 -0.14 -7.93 4.41
N ARG A 289 0.80 -8.66 5.03
CA ARG A 289 0.47 -9.86 5.81
C ARG A 289 -0.30 -9.51 7.08
N PHE A 290 0.13 -8.45 7.76
CA PHE A 290 -0.57 -7.93 8.93
C PHE A 290 -1.97 -7.43 8.56
N GLU A 291 -2.07 -6.60 7.51
CA GLU A 291 -3.34 -6.03 7.05
C GLU A 291 -4.34 -7.14 6.63
N HIS A 292 -3.88 -8.12 5.85
CA HIS A 292 -4.68 -9.27 5.43
C HIS A 292 -5.17 -10.10 6.62
N ALA A 293 -4.30 -10.36 7.60
CA ALA A 293 -4.66 -11.12 8.79
C ALA A 293 -5.71 -10.39 9.65
N VAL A 294 -5.58 -9.07 9.83
CA VAL A 294 -6.54 -8.27 10.60
C VAL A 294 -7.90 -8.21 9.92
N LEU A 295 -7.93 -7.92 8.62
CA LEU A 295 -9.17 -7.62 7.90
C LEU A 295 -9.94 -8.88 7.47
N PHE A 296 -9.23 -9.96 7.14
CA PHE A 296 -9.83 -11.14 6.53
C PHE A 296 -9.59 -12.44 7.33
N GLY A 297 -8.79 -12.37 8.39
CA GLY A 297 -8.37 -13.51 9.17
C GLY A 297 -7.19 -14.27 8.56
N ALA A 298 -6.58 -15.13 9.36
CA ALA A 298 -5.49 -16.01 8.96
C ALA A 298 -5.54 -17.31 9.77
N ARG A 299 -5.18 -18.43 9.16
CA ARG A 299 -5.02 -19.71 9.86
C ARG A 299 -3.57 -20.18 9.80
N SER A 300 -3.05 -20.68 10.91
CA SER A 300 -1.71 -21.27 10.98
C SER A 300 -1.63 -22.38 12.02
N ASP A 301 -0.60 -23.23 11.94
CA ASP A 301 -0.40 -24.32 12.90
C ASP A 301 -0.22 -23.85 14.36
N LYS A 302 0.10 -22.56 14.58
CA LYS A 302 0.41 -22.00 15.90
C LYS A 302 -0.71 -21.15 16.46
N GLU A 303 -1.30 -20.31 15.63
CA GLU A 303 -2.31 -19.35 16.02
C GLU A 303 -3.22 -18.99 14.84
N ASP A 304 -4.51 -18.84 15.13
CA ASP A 304 -5.50 -18.36 14.19
C ASP A 304 -5.84 -16.90 14.49
N VAL A 305 -5.91 -16.07 13.46
CA VAL A 305 -6.38 -14.69 13.56
C VAL A 305 -7.81 -14.64 13.06
N VAL A 306 -8.71 -14.25 13.95
CA VAL A 306 -10.14 -14.02 13.67
C VAL A 306 -10.33 -12.52 13.46
N ARG A 307 -10.95 -12.17 12.33
CA ARG A 307 -11.25 -10.78 11.98
C ARG A 307 -12.24 -10.14 12.98
N PRO A 308 -12.29 -8.80 13.07
CA PRO A 308 -13.27 -8.10 13.89
C PRO A 308 -14.72 -8.35 13.45
N ARG A 309 -15.59 -8.65 14.41
CA ARG A 309 -17.03 -8.91 14.19
C ARG A 309 -17.76 -7.71 13.57
N ILE A 310 -17.27 -6.48 13.77
CA ILE A 310 -17.87 -5.27 13.18
C ILE A 310 -17.93 -5.32 11.64
N LEU A 311 -17.05 -6.11 11.00
CA LEU A 311 -17.07 -6.33 9.55
C LEU A 311 -18.22 -7.25 9.12
N ASP A 312 -18.80 -8.02 10.04
CA ASP A 312 -19.94 -8.91 9.80
C ASP A 312 -21.27 -8.24 10.24
N LEU A 313 -21.22 -7.14 11.01
CA LEU A 313 -22.37 -6.58 11.76
C LEU A 313 -23.13 -5.42 11.09
N GLY A 314 -23.03 -5.23 9.78
CA GLY A 314 -23.82 -4.20 9.10
C GLY A 314 -23.36 -3.85 7.70
N GLN A 315 -24.04 -2.86 7.09
CA GLN A 315 -23.61 -2.28 5.83
C GLN A 315 -22.59 -1.17 6.08
N TYR A 316 -21.51 -1.16 5.31
CA TYR A 316 -20.50 -0.10 5.33
C TYR A 316 -19.91 0.04 3.93
N ARG A 317 -19.23 1.18 3.69
CA ARG A 317 -18.52 1.45 2.43
C ARG A 317 -17.06 1.79 2.61
N VAL A 318 -16.65 2.05 3.84
CA VAL A 318 -15.31 2.46 4.20
C VAL A 318 -14.88 1.63 5.40
N VAL A 319 -13.68 1.09 5.32
CA VAL A 319 -13.03 0.35 6.41
C VAL A 319 -11.70 1.02 6.72
N ARG A 320 -11.52 1.46 7.96
CA ARG A 320 -10.27 2.05 8.45
C ARG A 320 -9.60 1.08 9.41
N LEU A 321 -8.38 0.68 9.08
CA LEU A 321 -7.49 -0.07 9.95
C LEU A 321 -6.58 0.89 10.70
N CYS A 322 -6.58 0.82 12.03
CA CYS A 322 -5.75 1.62 12.93
C CYS A 322 -4.89 0.68 13.78
N ALA A 323 -3.58 0.92 13.86
CA ALA A 323 -2.70 0.08 14.66
C ALA A 323 -1.55 0.87 15.30
N LEU A 324 -1.29 0.59 16.58
CA LEU A 324 -0.17 1.14 17.33
C LEU A 324 0.96 0.11 17.47
N GLY A 325 2.13 0.42 16.93
CA GLY A 325 3.32 -0.42 17.06
C GLY A 325 3.99 -0.22 18.41
N SER A 326 4.50 -1.29 19.02
CA SER A 326 5.21 -1.21 20.29
C SER A 326 6.32 -2.23 20.46
N GLU A 327 7.40 -1.83 21.12
CA GLU A 327 8.54 -2.70 21.44
C GLU A 327 9.06 -2.41 22.85
N GLN A 328 9.11 -3.44 23.71
CA GLN A 328 9.61 -3.32 25.10
C GLN A 328 8.96 -2.15 25.84
N GLY A 329 7.64 -1.99 25.64
CA GLY A 329 6.84 -0.94 26.22
C GLY A 329 7.10 0.48 25.69
N LYS A 330 7.77 0.61 24.54
CA LYS A 330 7.87 1.88 23.80
C LYS A 330 6.91 1.87 22.63
N THR A 331 6.38 3.03 22.28
CA THR A 331 5.65 3.22 21.02
C THR A 331 6.63 3.28 19.84
N LYS A 332 6.40 2.52 18.78
CA LYS A 332 7.18 2.53 17.51
C LYS A 332 6.55 3.39 16.43
N GLY A 333 5.33 3.85 16.67
CA GLY A 333 4.56 4.68 15.77
C GLY A 333 3.15 4.14 15.59
N TYR A 334 2.29 5.02 15.10
CA TYR A 334 0.94 4.69 14.68
C TYR A 334 0.91 4.47 13.16
N ARG A 335 0.05 3.58 12.71
CA ARG A 335 -0.19 3.27 11.30
C ARG A 335 -1.69 3.21 11.07
N GLU A 336 -2.11 3.76 9.94
CA GLU A 336 -3.47 3.63 9.48
C GLU A 336 -3.55 3.40 7.99
N ALA A 337 -4.60 2.70 7.58
CA ALA A 337 -4.97 2.51 6.20
C ALA A 337 -6.50 2.59 6.09
N THR A 338 -6.99 3.11 4.98
CA THR A 338 -8.43 3.23 4.70
C THR A 338 -8.71 2.60 3.36
N TYR A 339 -9.72 1.72 3.32
CA TYR A 339 -10.13 0.97 2.14
C TYR A 339 -11.60 1.22 1.85
N VAL A 340 -11.96 1.07 0.58
CA VAL A 340 -13.36 1.15 0.16
C VAL A 340 -13.92 -0.26 0.08
N ALA A 341 -15.03 -0.50 0.77
CA ALA A 341 -15.86 -1.67 0.58
C ALA A 341 -16.99 -1.29 -0.39
N ALA A 342 -17.15 -1.98 -1.51
CA ALA A 342 -18.18 -1.62 -2.49
C ALA A 342 -19.61 -1.78 -1.92
N ARG A 343 -20.58 -1.08 -2.54
CA ARG A 343 -21.93 -0.79 -2.00
C ARG A 343 -22.78 -2.04 -1.68
N GLY A 344 -23.34 -2.10 -0.46
CA GLY A 344 -24.78 -2.34 -0.30
C GLY A 344 -25.26 -3.52 0.57
N SER A 345 -24.39 -4.39 1.04
CA SER A 345 -24.78 -5.47 1.97
C SER A 345 -23.61 -5.80 2.89
N SER A 346 -23.87 -6.31 4.10
CA SER A 346 -22.83 -6.90 4.94
C SER A 346 -22.07 -7.91 4.08
N LEU A 347 -20.82 -7.59 3.72
CA LEU A 347 -20.03 -8.39 2.75
C LEU A 347 -19.73 -9.80 3.28
N LEU A 348 -19.92 -10.01 4.58
CA LEU A 348 -19.51 -11.17 5.34
C LEU A 348 -20.73 -11.73 6.09
N SER A 349 -20.92 -13.05 6.07
CA SER A 349 -21.94 -13.72 6.87
C SER A 349 -21.53 -13.77 8.35
N PHE A 350 -22.51 -13.74 9.25
CA PHE A 350 -22.34 -13.81 10.72
C PHE A 350 -21.68 -15.10 11.26
N ASP A 351 -21.44 -16.09 10.41
CA ASP A 351 -20.85 -17.36 10.82
C ASP A 351 -19.35 -17.21 11.15
N GLU A 352 -18.88 -17.89 12.19
CA GLU A 352 -17.45 -17.94 12.52
C GLU A 352 -16.63 -18.41 11.29
N PRO A 353 -15.43 -17.84 11.06
CA PRO A 353 -14.65 -18.15 9.87
C PRO A 353 -14.30 -19.64 9.80
N SER A 354 -14.98 -20.36 8.92
CA SER A 354 -14.71 -21.77 8.61
C SER A 354 -13.70 -21.90 7.46
N GLU A 355 -13.27 -23.12 7.10
CA GLU A 355 -12.47 -23.30 5.87
C GLU A 355 -13.24 -22.88 4.60
N ALA A 356 -14.56 -22.78 4.70
CA ALA A 356 -15.46 -22.25 3.67
C ALA A 356 -15.61 -20.71 3.72
N ASP A 357 -14.88 -19.98 4.57
CA ASP A 357 -14.90 -18.53 4.61
C ASP A 357 -14.18 -17.91 3.38
N ARG A 358 -14.98 -17.38 2.46
CA ARG A 358 -14.50 -16.78 1.20
C ARG A 358 -13.48 -15.65 1.40
N PRO A 359 -13.62 -14.71 2.35
CA PRO A 359 -12.62 -13.69 2.65
C PRO A 359 -11.25 -14.27 3.00
N ALA A 360 -11.20 -15.25 3.92
CA ALA A 360 -9.95 -15.90 4.28
C ALA A 360 -9.31 -16.63 3.08
N ARG A 361 -10.12 -17.28 2.21
CA ARG A 361 -9.62 -17.91 0.97
C ARG A 361 -9.07 -16.90 -0.04
N LEU A 362 -9.78 -15.80 -0.27
CA LEU A 362 -9.33 -14.70 -1.14
C LEU A 362 -8.03 -14.09 -0.63
N SER A 363 -7.99 -13.80 0.66
CA SER A 363 -6.80 -13.28 1.36
C SER A 363 -5.61 -14.22 1.20
N ARG A 364 -5.80 -15.53 1.44
CA ARG A 364 -4.74 -16.54 1.26
C ARG A 364 -4.21 -16.59 -0.17
N ARG A 365 -5.09 -16.64 -1.17
CA ARG A 365 -4.68 -16.60 -2.59
C ARG A 365 -3.90 -15.33 -2.91
N ALA A 366 -4.35 -14.17 -2.40
CA ALA A 366 -3.63 -12.91 -2.56
C ALA A 366 -2.21 -12.98 -1.99
N LEU A 367 -2.05 -13.49 -0.77
CA LEU A 367 -0.73 -13.67 -0.16
C LEU A 367 0.16 -14.62 -0.97
N GLU A 368 -0.38 -15.75 -1.46
CA GLU A 368 0.35 -16.72 -2.27
C GLU A 368 0.80 -16.13 -3.63
N THR A 369 -0.06 -15.36 -4.30
CA THR A 369 0.28 -14.66 -5.54
C THR A 369 1.32 -13.57 -5.29
N ILE A 370 1.20 -12.81 -4.19
CA ILE A 370 2.20 -11.78 -3.80
C ILE A 370 3.58 -12.42 -3.57
N GLU A 371 3.65 -13.55 -2.86
CA GLU A 371 4.90 -14.29 -2.65
C GLU A 371 5.50 -14.79 -3.97
N THR A 372 4.64 -15.24 -4.89
CA THR A 372 5.06 -15.64 -6.23
C THR A 372 5.64 -14.44 -7.00
N GLY A 373 4.96 -13.30 -6.99
CA GLY A 373 5.44 -12.05 -7.57
C GLY A 373 6.79 -11.61 -6.98
N LEU A 374 6.95 -11.68 -5.66
CA LEU A 374 8.19 -11.34 -4.98
C LEU A 374 9.35 -12.27 -5.40
N LYS A 375 9.10 -13.57 -5.57
CA LYS A 375 10.11 -14.52 -6.08
C LYS A 375 10.54 -14.19 -7.50
N ILE A 376 9.60 -13.84 -8.38
CA ILE A 376 9.88 -13.42 -9.77
C ILE A 376 10.70 -12.14 -9.79
N LEU A 377 10.27 -11.13 -9.03
CA LEU A 377 10.98 -9.86 -8.89
C LEU A 377 12.41 -10.08 -8.38
N ASN A 378 12.59 -10.84 -7.31
CA ASN A 378 13.90 -11.12 -6.73
C ASN A 378 14.87 -11.77 -7.71
N ARG A 379 14.43 -12.79 -8.47
CA ARG A 379 15.27 -13.45 -9.47
C ARG A 379 15.73 -12.48 -10.57
N SER A 380 14.84 -11.56 -10.93
CA SER A 380 15.09 -10.54 -11.95
C SER A 380 16.05 -9.46 -11.42
N LEU A 381 15.86 -9.00 -10.18
CA LEU A 381 16.74 -8.01 -9.55
C LEU A 381 18.15 -8.54 -9.27
N ILE A 382 18.28 -9.82 -8.90
CA ILE A 382 19.60 -10.46 -8.77
C ILE A 382 20.32 -10.42 -10.12
N GLU A 383 19.65 -10.77 -11.22
CA GLU A 383 20.25 -10.67 -12.56
C GLU A 383 20.60 -9.23 -12.94
N LEU A 384 19.76 -8.29 -12.53
CA LEU A 384 19.88 -6.87 -12.85
C LEU A 384 21.09 -6.23 -12.13
N PHE A 385 21.30 -6.54 -10.85
CA PHE A 385 22.30 -5.88 -10.01
C PHE A 385 23.58 -6.68 -9.81
N LYS A 386 23.60 -8.01 -9.97
CA LYS A 386 24.82 -8.78 -9.72
C LYS A 386 25.97 -8.31 -10.62
N GLU A 387 27.08 -7.93 -9.99
CA GLU A 387 28.34 -7.62 -10.67
C GLU A 387 29.30 -8.82 -10.67
N ALA A 388 29.17 -9.72 -9.70
CA ALA A 388 29.90 -10.97 -9.58
C ALA A 388 28.93 -12.18 -9.54
N ASP A 389 29.47 -13.38 -9.38
CA ASP A 389 28.65 -14.61 -9.27
C ASP A 389 27.68 -14.57 -8.07
N GLU A 390 28.03 -13.82 -7.02
CA GLU A 390 27.19 -13.55 -5.86
C GLU A 390 26.89 -12.04 -5.70
N PRO A 391 25.68 -11.64 -5.24
CA PRO A 391 25.37 -10.24 -4.98
C PRO A 391 26.16 -9.70 -3.77
N SER A 392 26.74 -8.52 -3.92
CA SER A 392 27.40 -7.80 -2.83
C SER A 392 26.39 -7.22 -1.83
N ASP A 393 26.86 -6.74 -0.67
CA ASP A 393 26.01 -6.03 0.30
C ASP A 393 25.31 -4.79 -0.31
N VAL A 394 26.01 -4.10 -1.22
CA VAL A 394 25.45 -2.95 -1.96
C VAL A 394 24.30 -3.40 -2.86
N ASP A 395 24.44 -4.55 -3.52
CA ASP A 395 23.40 -5.12 -4.37
C ASP A 395 22.19 -5.55 -3.53
N TRP A 396 22.43 -6.19 -2.38
CA TRP A 396 21.36 -6.56 -1.45
C TRP A 396 20.59 -5.35 -0.91
N ASN A 397 21.28 -4.25 -0.58
CA ASN A 397 20.63 -3.01 -0.16
C ASN A 397 19.72 -2.41 -1.26
N ARG A 398 20.16 -2.47 -2.52
CA ARG A 398 19.34 -2.04 -3.67
C ARG A 398 18.14 -2.97 -3.86
N ILE A 399 18.35 -4.28 -3.79
CA ILE A 399 17.27 -5.29 -3.88
C ILE A 399 16.24 -5.06 -2.77
N ASP A 400 16.68 -4.85 -1.53
CA ASP A 400 15.80 -4.64 -0.38
C ASP A 400 14.99 -3.34 -0.47
N THR A 401 15.58 -2.29 -1.03
CA THR A 401 14.86 -1.05 -1.33
C THR A 401 13.70 -1.33 -2.30
N VAL A 402 13.95 -2.06 -3.39
CA VAL A 402 12.91 -2.40 -4.37
C VAL A 402 11.87 -3.37 -3.78
N ARG A 403 12.28 -4.32 -2.94
CA ARG A 403 11.36 -5.19 -2.19
C ARG A 403 10.44 -4.39 -1.27
N GLN A 404 10.95 -3.37 -0.61
CA GLN A 404 10.15 -2.50 0.24
C GLN A 404 9.13 -1.72 -0.59
N THR A 405 9.54 -1.16 -1.74
CA THR A 405 8.63 -0.51 -2.70
C THR A 405 7.55 -1.47 -3.21
N PHE A 406 7.91 -2.71 -3.55
CA PHE A 406 6.94 -3.73 -3.94
C PHE A 406 5.92 -4.00 -2.84
N ARG A 407 6.39 -4.23 -1.60
CA ARG A 407 5.51 -4.49 -0.44
C ARG A 407 4.58 -3.33 -0.14
N SER A 408 5.06 -2.09 -0.19
CA SER A 408 4.25 -0.90 0.06
C SER A 408 3.23 -0.63 -1.05
N THR A 409 3.54 -1.00 -2.29
CA THR A 409 2.66 -0.79 -3.44
C THR A 409 1.58 -1.87 -3.53
N VAL A 410 1.96 -3.13 -3.28
CA VAL A 410 1.04 -4.26 -3.38
C VAL A 410 0.07 -4.36 -2.21
N ALA A 411 0.47 -3.92 -1.00
CA ALA A 411 -0.36 -3.98 0.20
C ALA A 411 -1.74 -3.34 0.01
N PRO A 412 -1.87 -2.02 -0.24
CA PRO A 412 -3.18 -1.41 -0.37
C PRO A 412 -3.97 -1.93 -1.58
N ARG A 413 -3.30 -2.25 -2.69
CA ARG A 413 -3.95 -2.77 -3.91
C ARG A 413 -4.56 -4.17 -3.70
N SER A 414 -3.83 -5.06 -3.01
CA SER A 414 -4.30 -6.42 -2.73
C SER A 414 -5.45 -6.47 -1.72
N ILE A 415 -5.42 -5.63 -0.68
CA ILE A 415 -6.53 -5.50 0.26
C ILE A 415 -7.78 -4.94 -0.46
N GLN A 416 -7.60 -3.88 -1.25
CA GLN A 416 -8.69 -3.29 -2.04
C GLN A 416 -9.29 -4.31 -3.02
N PHE A 417 -8.45 -5.12 -3.68
CA PHE A 417 -8.89 -6.21 -4.54
C PHE A 417 -9.79 -7.20 -3.79
N VAL A 418 -9.44 -7.60 -2.57
CA VAL A 418 -10.27 -8.53 -1.78
C VAL A 418 -11.64 -7.92 -1.48
N PHE A 419 -11.70 -6.65 -1.05
CA PHE A 419 -12.98 -5.97 -0.83
C PHE A 419 -13.82 -5.86 -2.11
N ASP A 420 -13.19 -5.54 -3.24
CA ASP A 420 -13.88 -5.47 -4.53
C ASP A 420 -14.40 -6.84 -4.99
N ALA A 421 -13.62 -7.90 -4.79
CA ALA A 421 -14.02 -9.27 -5.13
C ALA A 421 -15.19 -9.75 -4.26
N LEU A 422 -15.17 -9.47 -2.96
CA LEU A 422 -16.25 -9.83 -2.03
C LEU A 422 -17.60 -9.18 -2.40
N SER A 423 -17.58 -8.05 -3.11
CA SER A 423 -18.79 -7.37 -3.56
C SER A 423 -19.47 -7.98 -4.79
N ARG A 424 -18.87 -9.03 -5.37
CA ARG A 424 -19.34 -9.72 -6.58
C ARG A 424 -19.59 -11.19 -6.28
N ASP A 425 -20.33 -11.85 -7.17
CA ASP A 425 -20.48 -13.31 -7.12
C ASP A 425 -19.12 -14.00 -7.23
N GLU A 426 -18.99 -15.17 -6.59
CA GLU A 426 -17.74 -15.93 -6.57
C GLU A 426 -17.43 -16.51 -7.96
N ASP A 427 -16.38 -15.98 -8.59
CA ASP A 427 -15.75 -16.56 -9.79
C ASP A 427 -14.25 -16.73 -9.50
N ILE A 428 -13.90 -17.92 -9.01
CA ILE A 428 -12.53 -18.26 -8.59
C ILE A 428 -11.53 -18.02 -9.74
N ALA A 429 -11.92 -18.30 -10.99
CA ALA A 429 -11.04 -18.18 -12.15
C ALA A 429 -10.84 -16.72 -12.57
N MET A 430 -11.88 -15.89 -12.52
CA MET A 430 -11.77 -14.44 -12.76
C MET A 430 -11.01 -13.75 -11.64
N GLU A 431 -11.28 -14.09 -10.38
CA GLU A 431 -10.58 -13.56 -9.21
C GLU A 431 -9.08 -13.87 -9.28
N GLN A 432 -8.70 -15.13 -9.54
CA GLN A 432 -7.30 -15.50 -9.66
C GLN A 432 -6.61 -14.74 -10.81
N ARG A 433 -7.23 -14.67 -11.99
CA ARG A 433 -6.68 -13.93 -13.14
C ARG A 433 -6.48 -12.44 -12.83
N SER A 434 -7.41 -11.83 -12.12
CA SER A 434 -7.35 -10.41 -11.74
C SER A 434 -6.26 -10.15 -10.71
N LEU A 435 -6.12 -11.04 -9.74
CA LEU A 435 -5.06 -10.99 -8.72
C LEU A 435 -3.67 -11.19 -9.33
N ASP A 436 -3.54 -12.19 -10.22
CA ASP A 436 -2.34 -12.47 -10.99
C ASP A 436 -1.91 -11.25 -11.82
N GLN A 437 -2.86 -10.60 -12.50
CA GLN A 437 -2.62 -9.38 -13.26
C GLN A 437 -2.16 -8.23 -12.35
N LEU A 438 -2.86 -7.98 -11.24
CA LEU A 438 -2.51 -6.94 -10.27
C LEU A 438 -1.06 -7.12 -9.77
N VAL A 439 -0.69 -8.33 -9.37
CA VAL A 439 0.66 -8.60 -8.88
C VAL A 439 1.70 -8.48 -10.00
N ALA A 440 1.40 -8.96 -11.21
CA ALA A 440 2.28 -8.81 -12.36
C ALA A 440 2.56 -7.33 -12.71
N GLU A 441 1.53 -6.49 -12.68
CA GLU A 441 1.66 -5.04 -12.90
C GLU A 441 2.58 -4.39 -11.86
N VAL A 442 2.39 -4.70 -10.57
CA VAL A 442 3.25 -4.15 -9.49
C VAL A 442 4.69 -4.66 -9.60
N VAL A 443 4.88 -5.96 -9.89
CA VAL A 443 6.21 -6.55 -10.14
C VAL A 443 6.93 -5.80 -11.27
N PHE A 444 6.23 -5.54 -12.37
CA PHE A 444 6.79 -4.86 -13.53
C PHE A 444 7.06 -3.37 -13.26
N GLU A 445 6.17 -2.68 -12.55
CA GLU A 445 6.34 -1.29 -12.10
C GLU A 445 7.61 -1.15 -11.25
N CYS A 446 7.77 -1.99 -10.23
CA CYS A 446 8.96 -1.99 -9.37
C CYS A 446 10.24 -2.35 -10.13
N PHE A 447 10.18 -3.30 -11.06
CA PHE A 447 11.33 -3.64 -11.90
C PHE A 447 11.74 -2.46 -12.80
N LYS A 448 10.78 -1.79 -13.46
CA LYS A 448 11.07 -0.61 -14.29
C LYS A 448 11.75 0.49 -13.49
N LEU A 449 11.27 0.79 -12.29
CA LEU A 449 11.88 1.77 -11.38
C LEU A 449 13.31 1.39 -10.98
N ALA A 450 13.57 0.09 -10.76
CA ALA A 450 14.92 -0.41 -10.46
C ALA A 450 15.86 -0.32 -11.67
N ALA A 451 15.32 -0.61 -12.85
CA ALA A 451 16.06 -0.66 -14.11
C ALA A 451 16.51 0.71 -14.64
N THR A 452 15.78 1.80 -14.34
CA THR A 452 16.12 3.15 -14.81
C THR A 452 17.49 3.64 -14.33
N ALA A 453 18.04 3.04 -13.28
CA ALA A 453 19.33 3.43 -12.70
C ALA A 453 20.56 2.76 -13.36
N LEU A 454 20.39 1.93 -14.39
CA LEU A 454 21.47 1.09 -14.91
C LEU A 454 21.90 1.40 -16.34
N ALA A 455 23.22 1.39 -16.55
CA ALA A 455 23.85 1.70 -17.82
C ALA A 455 24.08 0.48 -18.73
N ASN A 456 23.86 -0.76 -18.27
CA ASN A 456 24.15 -1.99 -19.04
C ASN A 456 22.89 -2.58 -19.70
N PRO A 457 22.70 -2.43 -21.03
CA PRO A 457 21.48 -2.86 -21.72
C PRO A 457 21.33 -4.39 -21.82
N LEU A 458 22.43 -5.15 -21.82
CA LEU A 458 22.37 -6.62 -21.87
C LEU A 458 21.95 -7.21 -20.53
N LYS A 459 22.48 -6.70 -19.41
CA LYS A 459 22.01 -7.10 -18.07
C LYS A 459 20.54 -6.77 -17.90
N HIS A 460 20.14 -5.56 -18.29
CA HIS A 460 18.73 -5.16 -18.28
C HIS A 460 17.86 -6.13 -19.10
N ALA A 461 18.28 -6.49 -20.31
CA ALA A 461 17.55 -7.44 -21.15
C ALA A 461 17.44 -8.85 -20.55
N ARG A 462 18.51 -9.39 -19.93
CA ARG A 462 18.44 -10.69 -19.23
C ARG A 462 17.49 -10.66 -18.04
N ALA A 463 17.57 -9.60 -17.25
CA ALA A 463 16.73 -9.43 -16.09
C ALA A 463 15.25 -9.27 -16.50
N GLU A 464 14.99 -8.52 -17.57
CA GLU A 464 13.65 -8.36 -18.14
C GLU A 464 13.12 -9.69 -18.70
N ASP A 465 13.94 -10.47 -19.41
CA ASP A 465 13.52 -11.79 -19.91
C ASP A 465 13.13 -12.75 -18.77
N LYS A 466 13.95 -12.78 -17.69
CA LYS A 466 13.62 -13.55 -16.48
C LYS A 466 12.32 -13.09 -15.83
N LEU A 467 12.09 -11.78 -15.77
CA LEU A 467 10.87 -11.18 -15.25
C LEU A 467 9.65 -11.63 -16.07
N MET A 468 9.69 -11.44 -17.39
CA MET A 468 8.58 -11.74 -18.29
C MET A 468 8.30 -13.24 -18.37
N THR A 469 9.34 -14.08 -18.37
CA THR A 469 9.24 -15.53 -18.27
C THR A 469 8.57 -15.92 -16.94
N GLY A 470 9.00 -15.34 -15.83
CA GLY A 470 8.40 -15.56 -14.51
C GLY A 470 6.91 -15.19 -14.49
N ILE A 471 6.55 -14.00 -14.98
CA ILE A 471 5.15 -13.54 -15.06
C ILE A 471 4.32 -14.49 -15.93
N ARG A 472 4.80 -14.86 -17.12
CA ARG A 472 4.07 -15.71 -18.07
C ARG A 472 3.77 -17.11 -17.50
N PHE A 473 4.77 -17.73 -16.87
CA PHE A 473 4.64 -19.12 -16.43
C PHE A 473 4.07 -19.28 -15.01
N GLN A 474 4.32 -18.33 -14.11
CA GLN A 474 3.93 -18.46 -12.70
C GLN A 474 2.71 -17.62 -12.33
N LEU A 475 2.57 -16.44 -12.91
CA LEU A 475 1.39 -15.59 -12.69
C LEU A 475 0.34 -15.75 -13.79
N LYS A 476 0.55 -16.61 -14.81
CA LYS A 476 -0.41 -16.87 -15.91
C LYS A 476 -1.05 -15.61 -16.51
N GLY A 477 -0.39 -14.46 -16.38
CA GLY A 477 -0.95 -13.17 -16.71
C GLY A 477 -1.16 -13.09 -18.22
N ALA A 478 -2.42 -13.22 -18.64
CA ALA A 478 -2.81 -12.82 -19.98
C ALA A 478 -2.63 -11.30 -20.05
N ALA A 479 -1.74 -10.85 -20.93
CA ALA A 479 -1.54 -9.44 -21.26
C ALA A 479 -0.76 -8.56 -20.26
N MET A 480 0.53 -8.87 -20.05
CA MET A 480 1.53 -7.82 -20.28
C MET A 480 1.81 -7.70 -21.78
N ASN A 481 0.75 -7.58 -22.58
CA ASN A 481 0.85 -7.15 -23.96
C ASN A 481 1.01 -5.64 -23.91
N GLU A 482 2.13 -5.14 -23.37
CA GLU A 482 2.72 -4.02 -24.07
C GLU A 482 3.07 -4.58 -25.46
N GLN A 483 2.09 -4.60 -26.37
CA GLN A 483 2.40 -4.39 -27.78
C GLN A 483 3.11 -3.04 -27.76
N LYS A 484 4.43 -3.07 -27.57
CA LYS A 484 5.26 -1.89 -27.74
C LYS A 484 5.09 -1.54 -29.19
N VAL A 485 4.17 -0.63 -29.43
CA VAL A 485 3.88 -0.02 -30.72
C VAL A 485 5.24 0.42 -31.22
N GLN A 486 5.75 -0.29 -32.22
CA GLN A 486 7.04 0.03 -32.82
C GLN A 486 7.02 1.52 -33.17
N PRO A 487 8.00 2.32 -32.70
CA PRO A 487 8.05 3.76 -32.96
C PRO A 487 7.96 4.07 -34.45
N LEU A 488 7.42 5.24 -34.79
CA LEU A 488 7.18 5.62 -36.18
C LEU A 488 8.45 5.51 -37.03
N LEU A 489 9.59 5.99 -36.53
CA LEU A 489 10.88 5.91 -37.21
C LEU A 489 11.31 4.46 -37.47
N ALA A 490 11.12 3.56 -36.50
CA ALA A 490 11.46 2.14 -36.66
C ALA A 490 10.59 1.45 -37.72
N ARG A 491 9.28 1.76 -37.76
CA ARG A 491 8.35 1.28 -38.80
C ARG A 491 8.73 1.81 -40.18
N GLN A 492 9.00 3.10 -40.28
CA GLN A 492 9.41 3.76 -41.52
C GLN A 492 10.72 3.16 -42.04
N THR A 493 11.72 2.99 -41.17
CA THR A 493 13.01 2.42 -41.53
C THR A 493 12.87 1.00 -42.09
N TYR A 494 12.05 0.16 -41.45
CA TYR A 494 11.74 -1.18 -41.95
C TYR A 494 11.06 -1.14 -43.32
N ALA A 495 10.06 -0.27 -43.50
CA ALA A 495 9.33 -0.12 -44.76
C ALA A 495 10.23 0.38 -45.90
N ILE A 496 11.12 1.35 -45.63
CA ILE A 496 12.10 1.88 -46.58
C ILE A 496 13.04 0.78 -47.04
N LEU A 497 13.66 0.05 -46.11
CA LEU A 497 14.57 -1.05 -46.44
C LEU A 497 13.86 -2.17 -47.21
N SER A 498 12.65 -2.54 -46.78
CA SER A 498 11.83 -3.54 -47.50
C SER A 498 11.54 -3.10 -48.93
N LYS A 499 11.20 -1.82 -49.16
CA LYS A 499 10.96 -1.27 -50.50
C LYS A 499 12.24 -1.23 -51.34
N MET A 500 13.37 -0.83 -50.75
CA MET A 500 14.68 -0.85 -51.41
C MET A 500 15.04 -2.27 -51.89
N MET A 501 14.78 -3.29 -51.08
CA MET A 501 15.06 -4.68 -51.43
C MET A 501 14.29 -5.16 -52.68
N LEU A 502 13.08 -4.63 -52.93
CA LEU A 502 12.29 -4.98 -54.12
C LEU A 502 12.89 -4.43 -55.43
N HIS A 503 13.72 -3.38 -55.34
CA HIS A 503 14.27 -2.68 -56.49
C HIS A 503 15.77 -2.97 -56.69
N LEU A 504 16.34 -3.87 -55.91
CA LEU A 504 17.78 -4.13 -55.86
C LEU A 504 18.16 -5.21 -56.89
N SER A 505 18.84 -4.83 -57.97
CA SER A 505 19.38 -5.80 -58.94
C SER A 505 20.67 -6.47 -58.42
N PRO A 506 21.08 -7.64 -58.96
CA PRO A 506 22.37 -8.24 -58.64
C PRO A 506 23.57 -7.31 -58.88
N ASP A 507 23.52 -6.52 -59.96
CA ASP A 507 24.56 -5.53 -60.28
C ASP A 507 24.61 -4.38 -59.27
N ASP A 508 23.44 -3.90 -58.83
CA ASP A 508 23.38 -2.87 -57.79
C ASP A 508 23.98 -3.38 -56.47
N ARG A 509 23.70 -4.64 -56.11
CA ARG A 509 24.31 -5.28 -54.92
C ARG A 509 25.83 -5.39 -55.03
N ALA A 510 26.33 -5.81 -56.19
CA ALA A 510 27.76 -5.91 -56.43
C ALA A 510 28.46 -4.55 -56.26
N ARG A 511 27.84 -3.46 -56.76
CA ARG A 511 28.37 -2.09 -56.61
C ARG A 511 28.30 -1.56 -55.18
N LEU A 512 27.21 -1.83 -54.46
CA LEU A 512 27.09 -1.48 -53.03
C LEU A 512 28.12 -2.23 -52.18
N ARG A 513 28.43 -3.48 -52.52
CA ARG A 513 29.41 -4.31 -51.81
C ARG A 513 30.82 -3.72 -51.81
N THR A 514 31.19 -3.04 -52.88
CA THR A 514 32.51 -2.41 -53.07
C THR A 514 32.48 -0.90 -52.85
N MET A 515 31.38 -0.37 -52.31
CA MET A 515 31.19 1.07 -52.10
C MET A 515 32.23 1.64 -51.11
N SER A 516 32.88 2.73 -51.53
CA SER A 516 33.58 3.63 -50.61
C SER A 516 32.57 4.52 -49.88
N LEU A 517 32.72 4.69 -48.57
CA LEU A 517 31.84 5.57 -47.80
C LEU A 517 32.03 7.05 -48.17
N SER A 518 33.22 7.43 -48.68
CA SER A 518 33.51 8.81 -49.09
C SER A 518 32.97 9.16 -50.48
N ASP A 519 32.69 8.17 -51.32
CA ASP A 519 32.22 8.38 -52.70
C ASP A 519 31.23 7.27 -53.10
N PRO A 520 29.93 7.43 -52.77
CA PRO A 520 28.92 6.42 -53.03
C PRO A 520 28.58 6.28 -54.53
N PRO A 521 28.48 5.06 -55.08
CA PRO A 521 28.15 4.83 -56.49
C PRO A 521 26.70 5.21 -56.80
N LEU A 522 26.36 5.34 -58.09
CA LEU A 522 24.98 5.67 -58.53
C LEU A 522 23.92 4.72 -57.95
N SER A 523 24.23 3.43 -57.75
CA SER A 523 23.33 2.45 -57.15
C SER A 523 22.92 2.83 -55.71
N PHE A 524 23.80 3.48 -54.95
CA PHE A 524 23.45 4.04 -53.64
C PHE A 524 22.42 5.16 -53.78
N TRP A 525 22.68 6.15 -54.64
CA TRP A 525 21.79 7.30 -54.85
C TRP A 525 20.42 6.90 -55.40
N LYS A 526 20.35 5.88 -56.25
CA LYS A 526 19.08 5.27 -56.72
C LYS A 526 18.21 4.79 -55.55
N LEU A 527 18.82 4.18 -54.52
CA LEU A 527 18.08 3.69 -53.35
C LEU A 527 17.74 4.81 -52.39
N MET A 528 18.64 5.79 -52.23
CA MET A 528 18.40 6.97 -51.40
C MET A 528 17.19 7.78 -51.87
N ALA A 529 16.77 7.67 -53.13
CA ALA A 529 15.51 8.27 -53.61
C ALA A 529 14.25 7.77 -52.88
N GLN A 530 14.31 6.63 -52.17
CA GLN A 530 13.23 6.12 -51.34
C GLN A 530 13.27 6.64 -49.90
N VAL A 531 14.34 7.35 -49.53
CA VAL A 531 14.56 7.87 -48.18
C VAL A 531 13.98 9.29 -48.08
N PRO A 532 13.31 9.67 -46.98
CA PRO A 532 12.84 11.03 -46.77
C PRO A 532 13.95 12.08 -46.90
N ALA A 533 13.64 13.23 -47.50
CA ALA A 533 14.58 14.33 -47.70
C ALA A 533 15.29 14.77 -46.40
N ALA A 534 14.55 14.77 -45.29
CA ALA A 534 15.09 15.10 -43.97
C ALA A 534 16.28 14.21 -43.54
N HIS A 535 16.31 12.93 -43.96
CA HIS A 535 17.44 12.05 -43.67
C HIS A 535 18.60 12.28 -44.65
N THR A 536 18.33 12.62 -45.92
CA THR A 536 19.38 12.88 -46.91
C THR A 536 20.09 14.21 -46.70
N GLU A 537 19.39 15.20 -46.15
CA GLU A 537 19.94 16.52 -45.82
C GLU A 537 20.76 16.51 -44.52
N ASN A 538 20.47 15.56 -43.61
CA ASN A 538 21.22 15.38 -42.37
C ASN A 538 22.46 14.49 -42.61
N LYS A 539 23.66 15.08 -42.51
CA LYS A 539 24.94 14.37 -42.71
C LYS A 539 25.09 13.12 -41.85
N ARG A 540 24.63 13.13 -40.58
CA ARG A 540 24.71 11.96 -39.68
C ARG A 540 23.78 10.84 -40.14
N CYS A 541 22.58 11.17 -40.61
CA CYS A 541 21.67 10.20 -41.20
C CYS A 541 22.25 9.59 -42.48
N LEU A 542 22.89 10.42 -43.33
CA LEU A 542 23.56 9.96 -44.54
C LEU A 542 24.64 8.92 -44.23
N GLU A 543 25.50 9.18 -43.23
CA GLU A 543 26.53 8.23 -42.77
C GLU A 543 25.93 6.89 -42.32
N VAL A 544 24.81 6.91 -41.58
CA VAL A 544 24.09 5.69 -41.17
C VAL A 544 23.58 4.92 -42.39
N TRP A 545 22.97 5.60 -43.36
CA TRP A 545 22.48 4.96 -44.59
C TRP A 545 23.61 4.39 -45.44
N GLN A 546 24.76 5.07 -45.53
CA GLN A 546 25.94 4.55 -46.23
C GLN A 546 26.40 3.22 -45.62
N ILE A 547 26.48 3.13 -44.29
CA ILE A 547 26.86 1.88 -43.61
C ILE A 547 25.84 0.78 -43.91
N VAL A 548 24.54 1.06 -43.69
CA VAL A 548 23.46 0.07 -43.84
C VAL A 548 23.34 -0.43 -45.28
N LEU A 549 23.37 0.46 -46.28
CA LEU A 549 23.25 0.09 -47.69
C LEU A 549 24.49 -0.65 -48.21
N ARG A 550 25.68 -0.34 -47.68
CA ARG A 550 26.87 -1.17 -47.93
C ARG A 550 26.66 -2.60 -47.45
N THR A 551 26.09 -2.77 -46.24
CA THR A 551 25.76 -4.09 -45.68
C THR A 551 24.75 -4.84 -46.55
N VAL A 552 23.73 -4.14 -47.07
CA VAL A 552 22.71 -4.70 -47.97
C VAL A 552 23.32 -5.35 -49.24
N GLY A 553 24.48 -4.86 -49.70
CA GLY A 553 25.23 -5.46 -50.80
C GLY A 553 25.66 -6.91 -50.57
N ARG A 554 25.70 -7.38 -49.32
CA ARG A 554 25.99 -8.79 -48.97
C ARG A 554 24.90 -9.46 -48.13
N VAL A 555 24.32 -8.74 -47.16
CA VAL A 555 23.30 -9.26 -46.23
C VAL A 555 21.92 -8.79 -46.69
N TYR A 556 21.02 -9.71 -47.00
CA TYR A 556 19.64 -9.37 -47.33
C TYR A 556 18.88 -8.84 -46.11
N HIS A 557 18.18 -7.72 -46.27
CA HIS A 557 17.23 -7.29 -45.25
C HIS A 557 16.03 -8.26 -45.21
N ALA A 558 15.76 -8.82 -44.03
CA ALA A 558 14.68 -9.78 -43.79
C ALA A 558 14.11 -9.63 -42.38
N SER A 559 13.03 -10.37 -42.06
CA SER A 559 12.43 -10.39 -40.72
C SER A 559 13.26 -11.12 -39.65
N ARG A 560 14.43 -11.69 -40.00
CA ARG A 560 15.26 -12.45 -39.06
C ARG A 560 15.89 -11.50 -38.03
N PRO A 561 15.61 -11.64 -36.72
CA PRO A 561 15.99 -10.64 -35.72
C PRO A 561 17.51 -10.47 -35.57
N LEU A 562 17.99 -9.23 -35.55
CA LEU A 562 19.43 -8.91 -35.58
C LEU A 562 20.16 -9.45 -34.34
N GLY A 563 19.63 -9.23 -33.13
CA GLY A 563 20.29 -9.67 -31.91
C GLY A 563 20.45 -11.20 -31.85
N ARG A 564 19.47 -11.95 -32.38
CA ARG A 564 19.53 -13.41 -32.45
C ARG A 564 20.66 -13.88 -33.36
N ILE A 565 20.85 -13.25 -34.52
CA ILE A 565 21.94 -13.55 -35.44
C ILE A 565 23.30 -13.25 -34.80
N LEU A 566 23.41 -12.11 -34.10
CA LEU A 566 24.63 -11.75 -33.40
C LEU A 566 24.98 -12.78 -32.33
N ARG A 567 24.00 -13.35 -31.63
CA ARG A 567 24.21 -14.45 -30.70
C ARG A 567 24.64 -15.74 -31.41
N GLU A 568 23.94 -16.12 -32.48
CA GLU A 568 24.21 -17.35 -33.25
C GLU A 568 25.58 -17.33 -33.95
N THR A 569 26.16 -16.15 -34.16
CA THR A 569 27.51 -15.95 -34.73
C THR A 569 28.56 -15.63 -33.67
N ASP A 570 28.25 -15.81 -32.38
CA ASP A 570 29.17 -15.55 -31.26
C ASP A 570 29.75 -14.11 -31.21
N PHE A 571 28.95 -13.11 -31.58
CA PHE A 571 29.38 -11.70 -31.49
C PHE A 571 29.72 -11.34 -30.03
N PRO A 572 30.91 -10.79 -29.71
CA PRO A 572 31.34 -10.61 -28.33
C PRO A 572 30.45 -9.65 -27.50
N GLU A 573 30.01 -10.09 -26.32
CA GLU A 573 29.07 -9.33 -25.45
C GLU A 573 29.58 -7.94 -25.07
N HIS A 574 30.88 -7.80 -24.79
CA HIS A 574 31.49 -6.52 -24.43
C HIS A 574 31.44 -5.52 -25.59
N ARG A 575 31.51 -6.00 -26.84
CA ARG A 575 31.37 -5.15 -28.05
C ARG A 575 29.93 -4.75 -28.26
N LEU A 576 29.00 -5.68 -28.07
CA LEU A 576 27.57 -5.37 -28.18
C LEU A 576 27.14 -4.38 -27.12
N SER A 577 27.59 -4.55 -25.87
CA SER A 577 27.32 -3.61 -24.78
C SER A 577 27.81 -2.21 -25.12
N ARG A 578 29.04 -2.08 -25.67
CA ARG A 578 29.57 -0.80 -26.13
C ARG A 578 28.70 -0.16 -27.20
N PHE A 579 28.25 -0.94 -28.19
CA PHE A 579 27.34 -0.46 -29.24
C PHE A 579 26.00 0.02 -28.66
N LEU A 580 25.39 -0.76 -27.77
CA LEU A 580 24.07 -0.45 -27.22
C LEU A 580 24.06 0.81 -26.34
N VAL A 581 25.20 1.23 -25.80
CA VAL A 581 25.33 2.45 -24.98
C VAL A 581 25.86 3.65 -25.79
N ALA A 582 26.49 3.42 -26.95
CA ALA A 582 27.16 4.46 -27.73
C ALA A 582 26.19 5.50 -28.31
N THR A 583 26.56 6.77 -28.21
CA THR A 583 25.84 7.93 -28.77
C THR A 583 26.79 8.86 -29.50
N GLY A 584 26.24 9.73 -30.36
CA GLY A 584 27.00 10.78 -31.03
C GLY A 584 28.08 10.25 -31.98
N SER A 585 29.25 10.88 -31.99
CA SER A 585 30.32 10.61 -32.97
C SER A 585 30.91 9.20 -32.92
N SER A 586 30.74 8.48 -31.80
CA SER A 586 31.24 7.11 -31.65
C SER A 586 30.34 6.05 -32.29
N LEU A 587 29.05 6.35 -32.46
CA LEU A 587 28.03 5.39 -32.88
C LEU A 587 28.20 4.91 -34.34
N PRO A 588 28.49 5.77 -35.34
CA PRO A 588 28.72 5.32 -36.72
C PRO A 588 29.86 4.29 -36.84
N GLY A 589 30.95 4.46 -36.07
CA GLY A 589 32.06 3.51 -36.07
C GLY A 589 31.67 2.12 -35.55
N LEU A 590 30.81 2.06 -34.54
CA LEU A 590 30.31 0.80 -33.95
C LEU A 590 29.22 0.16 -34.82
N LEU A 591 28.36 0.95 -35.45
CA LEU A 591 27.43 0.48 -36.49
C LEU A 591 28.18 -0.21 -37.62
N ASP A 592 29.28 0.40 -38.06
CA ASP A 592 30.13 -0.16 -39.11
C ASP A 592 30.85 -1.45 -38.68
N GLU A 593 31.30 -1.52 -37.43
CA GLU A 593 31.89 -2.74 -36.87
C GLU A 593 30.89 -3.91 -36.91
N LEU A 594 29.64 -3.67 -36.47
CA LEU A 594 28.55 -4.65 -36.54
C LEU A 594 28.23 -5.07 -37.98
N ALA A 595 28.13 -4.10 -38.90
CA ALA A 595 27.92 -4.36 -40.31
C ALA A 595 29.02 -5.25 -40.91
N ARG A 596 30.29 -4.96 -40.59
CA ARG A 596 31.44 -5.76 -41.03
C ARG A 596 31.43 -7.16 -40.42
N TRP A 597 31.01 -7.32 -39.17
CA TRP A 597 30.87 -8.62 -38.54
C TRP A 597 29.86 -9.52 -39.27
N LEU A 598 28.67 -9.00 -39.58
CA LEU A 598 27.65 -9.76 -40.32
C LEU A 598 28.19 -10.22 -41.68
N VAL A 599 28.95 -9.37 -42.35
CA VAL A 599 29.60 -9.68 -43.63
C VAL A 599 30.69 -10.73 -43.49
N SER A 600 31.55 -10.64 -42.47
CA SER A 600 32.68 -11.56 -42.29
C SER A 600 32.24 -12.96 -41.85
N HIS A 601 31.07 -13.07 -41.22
CA HIS A 601 30.47 -14.33 -40.78
C HIS A 601 29.41 -14.86 -41.76
N GLU A 602 29.43 -14.38 -43.01
CA GLU A 602 28.61 -14.88 -44.13
C GLU A 602 27.10 -14.92 -43.83
N VAL A 603 26.59 -13.93 -43.07
CA VAL A 603 25.17 -13.84 -42.77
C VAL A 603 24.38 -13.51 -44.04
N ASP A 604 23.56 -14.45 -44.50
CA ASP A 604 22.73 -14.24 -45.71
C ASP A 604 21.59 -13.23 -45.47
N LYS A 605 20.88 -13.32 -44.33
CA LYS A 605 19.64 -12.55 -44.04
C LYS A 605 19.61 -12.01 -42.62
N ALA A 606 19.29 -10.72 -42.45
CA ALA A 606 19.14 -10.06 -41.15
C ALA A 606 18.16 -8.89 -41.16
N ASN A 607 17.55 -8.57 -40.01
CA ASN A 607 16.76 -7.36 -39.83
C ASN A 607 17.66 -6.13 -39.66
N LEU A 608 18.15 -5.61 -40.79
CA LEU A 608 18.96 -4.40 -40.83
C LEU A 608 18.22 -3.12 -40.38
N ALA A 609 16.87 -3.17 -40.23
CA ALA A 609 16.12 -2.02 -39.76
C ALA A 609 16.39 -1.70 -38.29
N ASP A 610 16.66 -2.70 -37.45
CA ASP A 610 17.04 -2.46 -36.04
C ASP A 610 18.37 -1.69 -35.97
N LEU A 611 19.35 -2.08 -36.80
CA LEU A 611 20.65 -1.40 -36.90
C LEU A 611 20.49 0.05 -37.39
N ALA A 612 19.72 0.25 -38.47
CA ALA A 612 19.45 1.57 -39.03
C ALA A 612 18.68 2.47 -38.05
N THR A 613 17.70 1.92 -37.32
CA THR A 613 16.89 2.68 -36.36
C THR A 613 17.75 3.20 -35.20
N VAL A 614 18.72 2.43 -34.71
CA VAL A 614 19.66 2.92 -33.67
C VAL A 614 20.43 4.15 -34.17
N GLY A 615 20.99 4.08 -35.38
CA GLY A 615 21.74 5.19 -35.96
C GLY A 615 20.89 6.41 -36.31
N LEU A 616 19.73 6.20 -36.93
CA LEU A 616 18.83 7.28 -37.33
C LEU A 616 18.19 7.96 -36.12
N GLY A 617 17.80 7.20 -35.10
CA GLY A 617 17.25 7.76 -33.86
C GLY A 617 18.26 8.63 -33.13
N ASP A 618 19.55 8.25 -33.14
CA ASP A 618 20.62 9.11 -32.59
C ASP A 618 20.86 10.36 -33.45
N ALA A 619 20.82 10.24 -34.78
CA ALA A 619 21.06 11.35 -35.70
C ALA A 619 19.92 12.39 -35.75
N LEU A 620 18.70 11.98 -35.39
CA LEU A 620 17.48 12.81 -35.40
C LEU A 620 17.01 13.19 -33.99
N ASP A 621 17.78 12.85 -32.95
CA ASP A 621 17.40 13.01 -31.54
C ASP A 621 16.07 12.33 -31.15
N ASP A 622 15.67 11.28 -31.87
CA ASP A 622 14.53 10.41 -31.53
C ASP A 622 14.99 9.33 -30.55
N HIS A 623 15.03 9.70 -29.27
CA HIS A 623 15.47 8.82 -28.18
C HIS A 623 14.58 7.59 -28.03
N ASP A 624 13.28 7.71 -28.26
CA ASP A 624 12.31 6.60 -28.14
C ASP A 624 12.59 5.51 -29.18
N ALA A 625 12.80 5.89 -30.45
CA ALA A 625 13.13 4.95 -31.51
C ALA A 625 14.49 4.29 -31.29
N ARG A 626 15.50 5.06 -30.87
CA ARG A 626 16.84 4.57 -30.58
C ARG A 626 16.82 3.54 -29.45
N ASP A 627 16.17 3.86 -28.34
CA ASP A 627 16.14 2.99 -27.15
C ASP A 627 15.24 1.77 -27.36
N TRP A 628 14.17 1.90 -28.16
CA TRP A 628 13.38 0.76 -28.63
C TRP A 628 14.24 -0.23 -29.42
N ALA A 629 15.02 0.24 -30.40
CA ALA A 629 15.84 -0.63 -31.24
C ALA A 629 16.99 -1.29 -30.45
N ARG A 630 17.66 -0.55 -29.57
CA ARG A 630 18.66 -1.11 -28.64
C ARG A 630 18.09 -2.20 -27.76
N ARG A 631 16.94 -1.96 -27.14
CA ARG A 631 16.25 -2.96 -26.31
C ARG A 631 15.83 -4.18 -27.13
N SER A 632 15.32 -3.97 -28.34
CA SER A 632 14.96 -5.05 -29.28
C SER A 632 16.18 -5.95 -29.56
N ILE A 633 17.32 -5.36 -29.96
CA ILE A 633 18.56 -6.10 -30.21
C ILE A 633 19.04 -6.83 -28.95
N ALA A 634 19.04 -6.17 -27.79
CA ALA A 634 19.50 -6.75 -26.53
C ALA A 634 18.66 -7.97 -26.11
N LEU A 635 17.33 -7.86 -26.14
CA LEU A 635 16.39 -8.95 -25.81
C LEU A 635 16.57 -10.16 -26.73
N GLN A 636 16.70 -9.90 -28.04
CA GLN A 636 16.94 -10.95 -29.04
C GLN A 636 18.28 -11.65 -28.82
N TYR A 637 19.32 -10.88 -28.45
CA TYR A 637 20.66 -11.41 -28.21
C TYR A 637 20.73 -12.28 -26.95
N VAL A 638 19.99 -11.95 -25.89
CA VAL A 638 19.99 -12.78 -24.67
C VAL A 638 19.09 -14.03 -24.80
N GLY A 639 18.29 -14.13 -25.86
CA GLY A 639 17.44 -15.28 -26.15
C GLY A 639 15.98 -15.16 -25.73
N ALA A 640 15.51 -13.95 -25.44
CA ALA A 640 14.13 -13.72 -25.05
C ALA A 640 13.16 -14.07 -26.21
N PRO A 641 12.09 -14.84 -25.98
CA PRO A 641 11.10 -15.13 -27.02
C PRO A 641 10.35 -13.84 -27.41
N ILE A 642 10.55 -13.38 -28.65
CA ILE A 642 9.85 -12.21 -29.19
C ILE A 642 8.37 -12.57 -29.39
N VAL A 643 7.47 -11.79 -28.79
CA VAL A 643 6.06 -11.77 -29.20
C VAL A 643 6.00 -11.02 -30.52
N SER A 644 5.99 -11.76 -31.63
CA SER A 644 5.92 -11.21 -33.00
C SER A 644 4.73 -10.27 -33.16
N SER A 645 4.99 -9.03 -33.59
CA SER A 645 3.97 -8.03 -33.99
C SER A 645 3.88 -7.83 -35.50
N VAL A 646 4.49 -8.70 -36.31
CA VAL A 646 4.39 -8.61 -37.78
C VAL A 646 3.16 -9.40 -38.23
N PRO A 647 2.19 -8.78 -38.94
CA PRO A 647 1.08 -9.53 -39.52
C PRO A 647 1.63 -10.51 -40.54
N ALA A 648 1.37 -11.80 -40.34
CA ALA A 648 1.62 -12.81 -41.36
C ALA A 648 0.83 -12.41 -42.61
N ARG A 649 1.53 -12.04 -43.69
CA ARG A 649 0.90 -11.96 -45.01
C ARG A 649 0.45 -13.36 -45.37
N THR A 650 -0.85 -13.57 -45.45
CA THR A 650 -1.46 -14.69 -46.16
C THR A 650 -1.06 -14.59 -47.63
N SER A 651 -0.12 -15.42 -48.06
CA SER A 651 0.15 -15.69 -49.47
C SER A 651 -0.19 -17.15 -49.75
N GLU A 652 -1.28 -17.37 -50.48
CA GLU A 652 -1.41 -18.38 -51.55
C GLU A 652 -2.86 -18.34 -52.05
N ALA A 653 -3.12 -17.43 -52.99
CA ALA A 653 -4.18 -17.62 -53.97
C ALA A 653 -3.50 -18.24 -55.19
N THR A 654 -3.64 -19.56 -55.31
CA THR A 654 -3.34 -20.32 -56.52
C THR A 654 -4.16 -19.78 -57.67
N VAL A 655 -3.47 -19.25 -58.68
CA VAL A 655 -4.00 -19.02 -60.02
C VAL A 655 -4.17 -20.39 -60.66
N GLY A 656 -5.42 -20.83 -60.78
CA GLY A 656 -5.79 -21.97 -61.62
C GLY A 656 -6.16 -21.48 -63.01
N GLY A 657 -5.47 -22.01 -64.01
CA GLY A 657 -5.84 -21.93 -65.42
C GLY A 657 -5.46 -23.24 -66.12
N GLU A 658 -6.42 -23.74 -66.91
CA GLU A 658 -6.38 -24.88 -67.87
C GLU A 658 -6.38 -26.27 -67.20
N ASP A 659 -7.34 -27.18 -67.39
CA ASP A 659 -8.30 -27.45 -68.48
C ASP A 659 -9.80 -27.30 -68.12
#